data_AF-A0A842VY17-F1
#
_entry.id   AF-A0A842VY17-F1
#
_cell.length_a   1.000
_cell.length_b   1.000
_cell.length_c   1.000
_cell.angle_alpha   90.00
_cell.angle_beta   90.00
_cell.angle_gamma   90.00
#
_symmetry.space_group_name_H-M   'P 1'
#
loop_
_entity.id
_entity.type
_entity.pdbx_description
1 polymer ?
#
loop_
_entity_poly.entity_id
_entity_poly.type
_entity_poly.pdbx_seq_one_letter_code
_entity_poly.pdbx_strand_id
1 'polypeptide(L)'
;MKFWFHNQKKSEEMRFLLARNRYIAFGITAIIVSAGFMGILVYTFTTPMVSTSYYHANVQFRAGTEESYYAIYRQSLEHILKMYDDHPNWIWTLECQGLLIDMAYKDYPDIFEMIQQQNQRGQLELICPQYSHGLAVAYNYKDFAGSVEYNKYLMEDVYNLTISNVIVLQEGQFLPAFPLVKHLGFDTIAVSRDQMSYYNYFADSPLLSYGYGGIDGCYVIPLNWLPCIEAGVLHHQLALSDSERINTGDIEGPYEFNFNPDKMHQIELRHIELERRGNIWKNMSDWVDFCVEKGKIKPMNKFLPENHWTPNRHQSTSRWMAWGNSESDDGLVHARNYYTRNLIQTAEIVNENAYSLNLIDTPTYENNKERILNASIHLWKAQVTDTSGVNPNRNEFIYAINNTRDAQDYANLVIDDIRSKIAGWQMPIQVDCYDKIVINQTVDLTNYTVIDSSLQVTDLKEKYGFDLNIDYSAESLCPHNSSYTNVTLATYIGGIKYEFDLESISLEFLSRRGKYINNTQDSIGVVNNNAACNGQTTEQHIIFMDNWEKVYYSPSLAENTTQLLTRSDYTHPMVEGNEDYIVPLPISNGFLYNEDNNYAIITNNTMRHISVKWEQNYVDFYETELEYNSRYEFICFKGNLEEAHLLANIINPYPTWEMEAY
;
A
#
# COMPACT_ATOMS: atom_id res chain seq x y z
N MET A 1 -16.45 23.36 90.07
CA MET A 1 -16.83 24.51 89.21
C MET A 1 -15.65 25.12 88.43
N LYS A 2 -14.54 25.55 89.05
CA LYS A 2 -13.39 26.15 88.32
C LYS A 2 -12.77 25.26 87.21
N PHE A 3 -12.75 23.94 87.39
CA PHE A 3 -12.22 22.99 86.39
C PHE A 3 -13.10 22.89 85.13
N TRP A 4 -14.42 23.06 85.28
CA TRP A 4 -15.38 22.96 84.17
C TRP A 4 -15.33 24.19 83.26
N PHE A 5 -15.24 25.39 83.85
CA PHE A 5 -15.05 26.64 83.11
C PHE A 5 -13.71 26.70 82.37
N HIS A 6 -12.64 26.10 82.92
CA HIS A 6 -11.34 26.06 82.25
C HIS A 6 -11.35 25.17 81.00
N ASN A 7 -12.05 24.03 81.04
CA ASN A 7 -12.20 23.15 79.89
C ASN A 7 -13.13 23.73 78.80
N GLN A 8 -14.16 24.48 79.20
CA GLN A 8 -15.05 25.16 78.25
C GLN A 8 -14.31 26.23 77.44
N LYS A 9 -13.48 27.05 78.11
CA LYS A 9 -12.65 28.07 77.47
C LYS A 9 -11.62 27.48 76.51
N LYS A 10 -10.94 26.39 76.90
CA LYS A 10 -10.04 25.64 76.00
C LYS A 10 -10.76 25.04 74.79
N SER A 11 -11.97 24.53 74.97
CA SER A 11 -12.82 24.03 73.89
C SER A 11 -13.17 25.13 72.89
N GLU A 12 -13.55 26.33 73.37
CA GLU A 12 -13.86 27.47 72.50
C GLU A 12 -12.62 28.00 71.77
N GLU A 13 -11.48 28.11 72.45
CA GLU A 13 -10.19 28.48 71.83
C GLU A 13 -9.78 27.46 70.75
N MET A 14 -9.99 26.16 71.01
CA MET A 14 -9.69 25.10 70.05
C MET A 14 -10.64 25.12 68.84
N ARG A 15 -11.94 25.36 69.05
CA ARG A 15 -12.92 25.54 67.96
C ARG A 15 -12.60 26.78 67.12
N PHE A 16 -12.21 27.88 67.76
CA PHE A 16 -11.78 29.09 67.07
C PHE A 16 -10.50 28.86 66.25
N LEU A 17 -9.49 28.19 66.81
CA LEU A 17 -8.26 27.81 66.11
C LEU A 17 -8.55 26.88 64.92
N LEU A 18 -9.41 25.88 65.09
CA LEU A 18 -9.81 24.97 64.02
C LEU A 18 -10.59 25.69 62.92
N ALA A 19 -11.51 26.59 63.27
CA ALA A 19 -12.24 27.41 62.30
C ALA A 19 -11.29 28.33 61.53
N ARG A 20 -10.39 29.04 62.22
CA ARG A 20 -9.35 29.88 61.61
C ARG A 20 -8.46 29.08 60.66
N ASN A 21 -7.96 27.92 61.09
CA ASN A 21 -7.11 27.08 60.28
C ASN A 21 -7.87 26.51 59.06
N ARG A 22 -9.17 26.20 59.19
CA ARG A 22 -10.01 25.82 58.05
C ARG A 22 -10.17 26.96 57.05
N TYR A 23 -10.46 28.19 57.49
CA TYR A 23 -10.55 29.35 56.60
C TYR A 23 -9.22 29.66 55.91
N ILE A 24 -8.10 29.55 56.62
CA ILE A 24 -6.76 29.69 56.04
C ILE A 24 -6.51 28.60 54.99
N ALA A 25 -6.82 27.34 55.30
CA ALA A 25 -6.67 26.23 54.36
C ALA A 25 -7.54 26.43 53.11
N PHE A 26 -8.81 26.82 53.25
CA PHE A 26 -9.68 27.16 52.12
C PHE A 26 -9.13 28.30 51.28
N GLY A 27 -8.62 29.37 51.91
CA GLY A 27 -7.99 30.48 51.21
C GLY A 27 -6.77 30.05 50.40
N ILE A 28 -5.90 29.21 50.99
CA ILE A 28 -4.72 28.66 50.31
C ILE A 28 -5.13 27.75 49.14
N THR A 29 -6.08 26.83 49.34
CA THR A 29 -6.59 25.96 48.26
C THR A 29 -7.20 26.76 47.12
N ALA A 30 -8.00 27.78 47.41
CA ALA A 30 -8.60 28.64 46.39
C ALA A 30 -7.53 29.41 45.58
N ILE A 31 -6.47 29.89 46.22
CA ILE A 31 -5.33 30.55 45.54
C ILE A 31 -4.61 29.55 44.64
N ILE A 32 -4.29 28.35 45.14
CA ILE A 32 -3.61 27.31 44.35
C ILE A 32 -4.43 26.92 43.13
N VAL A 33 -5.73 26.67 43.30
CA VAL A 33 -6.63 26.31 42.20
C VAL A 33 -6.74 27.46 41.19
N SER A 34 -6.92 28.70 41.66
CA SER A 34 -7.01 29.88 40.79
C SER A 34 -5.71 30.14 40.02
N ALA A 35 -4.56 29.98 40.67
CA ALA A 35 -3.25 30.10 40.03
C ALA A 35 -3.03 28.98 39.00
N GLY A 36 -3.49 27.76 39.28
CA GLY A 36 -3.49 26.65 38.33
C GLY A 36 -4.35 26.96 37.09
N PHE A 37 -5.59 27.42 37.28
CA PHE A 37 -6.48 27.83 36.18
C PHE A 37 -5.92 29.02 35.39
N MET A 38 -5.38 30.03 36.06
CA MET A 38 -4.78 31.19 35.41
C MET A 38 -3.51 30.82 34.67
N GLY A 39 -2.70 29.90 35.21
CA GLY A 39 -1.54 29.33 34.51
C GLY A 39 -1.94 28.56 33.26
N ILE A 40 -3.00 27.74 33.32
CA ILE A 40 -3.56 27.04 32.15
C ILE A 40 -4.09 28.05 31.12
N LEU A 41 -4.87 29.05 31.54
CA LEU A 41 -5.38 30.10 30.66
C LEU A 41 -4.24 30.87 29.98
N VAL A 42 -3.26 31.34 30.76
CA VAL A 42 -2.09 32.04 30.22
C VAL A 42 -1.34 31.14 29.26
N TYR A 43 -1.09 29.88 29.61
CA TYR A 43 -0.46 28.92 28.71
C TYR A 43 -1.26 28.78 27.40
N THR A 44 -2.56 28.48 27.47
CA THR A 44 -3.43 28.34 26.30
C THR A 44 -3.50 29.60 25.44
N PHE A 45 -3.45 30.80 26.04
CA PHE A 45 -3.49 32.07 25.31
C PHE A 45 -2.12 32.56 24.81
N THR A 46 -1.02 32.06 25.38
CA THR A 46 0.34 32.50 25.01
C THR A 46 1.07 31.50 24.14
N THR A 47 0.66 30.23 24.11
CA THR A 47 1.15 29.28 23.13
C THR A 47 0.47 29.57 21.79
N PRO A 48 1.23 29.91 20.73
CA PRO A 48 0.64 30.03 19.40
C PRO A 48 -0.04 28.70 19.08
N MET A 49 -1.32 28.76 18.76
CA MET A 49 -2.02 27.58 18.27
C MET A 49 -1.49 27.33 16.86
N VAL A 50 -1.01 26.13 16.61
CA VAL A 50 -0.58 25.75 15.27
C VAL A 50 -1.73 25.02 14.62
N SER A 51 -1.99 25.27 13.35
CA SER A 51 -2.96 24.51 12.55
C SER A 51 -2.30 23.87 11.35
N THR A 52 -2.74 22.68 10.99
CA THR A 52 -2.38 22.01 9.72
C THR A 52 -3.66 21.79 8.92
N SER A 53 -3.61 22.03 7.61
CA SER A 53 -4.69 21.71 6.67
C SER A 53 -4.17 20.73 5.64
N TYR A 54 -4.83 19.58 5.54
CA TYR A 54 -4.44 18.47 4.68
C TYR A 54 -5.62 18.08 3.79
N TYR A 55 -5.34 17.94 2.49
CA TYR A 55 -6.27 17.54 1.44
C TYR A 55 -5.70 16.35 0.68
N HIS A 56 -6.57 15.43 0.25
CA HIS A 56 -6.25 14.27 -0.59
C HIS A 56 -7.01 14.41 -1.90
N ALA A 57 -6.34 14.43 -3.04
CA ALA A 57 -7.01 14.48 -4.34
C ALA A 57 -6.57 13.30 -5.20
N ASN A 58 -7.53 12.45 -5.55
CA ASN A 58 -7.29 11.27 -6.36
C ASN A 58 -7.95 11.41 -7.74
N VAL A 59 -7.17 11.78 -8.77
CA VAL A 59 -7.73 11.87 -10.14
C VAL A 59 -8.26 10.52 -10.64
N GLN A 60 -7.74 9.41 -10.11
CA GLN A 60 -8.11 8.05 -10.47
C GLN A 60 -9.21 7.44 -9.59
N PHE A 61 -9.89 8.24 -8.74
CA PHE A 61 -11.03 7.77 -7.93
C PHE A 61 -12.12 7.08 -8.77
N ARG A 62 -12.29 7.53 -10.03
CA ARG A 62 -13.05 6.80 -11.08
C ARG A 62 -12.17 6.49 -12.28
N ALA A 63 -11.15 5.65 -12.10
CA ALA A 63 -10.19 5.34 -13.14
C ALA A 63 -10.87 4.92 -14.47
N GLY A 64 -10.47 5.57 -15.57
CA GLY A 64 -11.05 5.40 -16.89
C GLY A 64 -12.28 6.27 -17.19
N THR A 65 -12.70 7.15 -16.28
CA THR A 65 -13.87 8.03 -16.47
C THR A 65 -13.44 9.50 -16.63
N GLU A 66 -13.33 9.98 -17.87
CA GLU A 66 -12.84 11.33 -18.19
C GLU A 66 -13.68 12.44 -17.53
N GLU A 67 -14.99 12.26 -17.40
CA GLU A 67 -15.88 13.23 -16.75
C GLU A 67 -15.53 13.44 -15.28
N SER A 68 -15.12 12.37 -14.59
CA SER A 68 -14.70 12.45 -13.19
C SER A 68 -13.39 13.24 -13.06
N TYR A 69 -12.45 13.03 -13.99
CA TYR A 69 -11.18 13.77 -14.01
C TYR A 69 -11.43 15.27 -14.15
N TYR A 70 -12.27 15.66 -15.12
CA TYR A 70 -12.67 17.05 -15.30
C TYR A 70 -13.29 17.65 -14.04
N ALA A 71 -14.20 16.92 -13.40
CA ALA A 71 -14.89 17.42 -12.22
C ALA A 71 -13.94 17.61 -11.02
N ILE A 72 -13.01 16.69 -10.81
CA ILE A 72 -11.99 16.81 -9.75
C ILE A 72 -11.18 18.11 -9.92
N TYR A 73 -10.75 18.43 -11.15
CA TYR A 73 -10.06 19.70 -11.41
C TYR A 73 -10.97 20.92 -11.24
N ARG A 74 -12.06 20.97 -12.01
CA ARG A 74 -12.84 22.20 -12.23
C ARG A 74 -13.89 22.48 -11.17
N GLN A 75 -14.35 21.44 -10.48
CA GLN A 75 -15.42 21.55 -9.50
C GLN A 75 -14.94 21.37 -8.05
N SER A 76 -13.75 20.77 -7.85
CA SER A 76 -13.15 20.65 -6.53
C SER A 76 -11.85 21.44 -6.39
N LEU A 77 -10.75 20.96 -7.01
CA LEU A 77 -9.39 21.45 -6.75
C LEU A 77 -9.22 22.95 -7.06
N GLU A 78 -9.77 23.42 -8.18
CA GLU A 78 -9.72 24.82 -8.59
C GLU A 78 -10.26 25.77 -7.50
N HIS A 79 -11.34 25.38 -6.83
CA HIS A 79 -11.96 26.21 -5.79
C HIS A 79 -11.15 26.23 -4.48
N ILE A 80 -10.51 25.10 -4.13
CA ILE A 80 -9.59 25.03 -2.99
C ILE A 80 -8.39 25.93 -3.24
N LEU A 81 -7.78 25.81 -4.43
CA LEU A 81 -6.64 26.65 -4.84
C LEU A 81 -6.99 28.14 -4.77
N LYS A 82 -8.15 28.55 -5.30
CA LYS A 82 -8.61 29.95 -5.25
C LYS A 82 -8.78 30.47 -3.83
N MET A 83 -9.36 29.68 -2.92
CA MET A 83 -9.47 30.06 -1.51
C MET A 83 -8.08 30.30 -0.90
N TYR A 84 -7.12 29.39 -1.10
CA TYR A 84 -5.77 29.61 -0.58
C TYR A 84 -5.05 30.78 -1.28
N ASP A 85 -5.38 31.09 -2.53
CA ASP A 85 -4.81 32.25 -3.20
C ASP A 85 -5.29 33.57 -2.60
N ASP A 86 -6.56 33.66 -2.22
CA ASP A 86 -7.13 34.81 -1.51
C ASP A 86 -6.56 35.00 -0.08
N HIS A 87 -5.95 33.94 0.49
CA HIS A 87 -5.41 33.93 1.85
C HIS A 87 -3.95 33.44 1.90
N PRO A 88 -2.97 34.21 1.40
CA PRO A 88 -1.58 33.77 1.19
C PRO A 88 -0.81 33.37 2.46
N ASN A 89 -1.30 33.73 3.65
CA ASN A 89 -0.72 33.33 4.93
C ASN A 89 -1.14 31.92 5.38
N TRP A 90 -2.13 31.31 4.72
CA TRP A 90 -2.60 29.98 5.07
C TRP A 90 -1.76 28.95 4.34
N ILE A 91 -0.95 28.20 5.08
CA ILE A 91 -0.15 27.09 4.57
C ILE A 91 -1.00 25.81 4.59
N TRP A 92 -0.88 24.99 3.56
CA TRP A 92 -1.64 23.76 3.42
C TRP A 92 -0.85 22.68 2.69
N THR A 93 -1.34 21.46 2.83
CA THR A 93 -0.77 20.25 2.22
C THR A 93 -1.79 19.63 1.29
N LEU A 94 -1.35 19.30 0.07
CA LEU A 94 -2.08 18.47 -0.87
C LEU A 94 -1.34 17.14 -1.05
N GLU A 95 -2.01 16.06 -0.74
CA GLU A 95 -1.63 14.73 -1.18
C GLU A 95 -2.32 14.44 -2.52
N CYS A 96 -1.54 13.98 -3.51
CA CYS A 96 -2.05 13.55 -4.80
C CYS A 96 -1.03 12.72 -5.57
N GLN A 97 -1.46 12.02 -6.62
CA GLN A 97 -0.57 11.31 -7.53
C GLN A 97 0.09 12.25 -8.54
N GLY A 98 1.28 11.85 -9.02
CA GLY A 98 1.99 12.56 -10.10
C GLY A 98 1.16 12.76 -11.36
N LEU A 99 0.31 11.78 -11.68
CA LEU A 99 -0.61 11.83 -12.82
C LEU A 99 -1.57 13.02 -12.73
N LEU A 100 -2.01 13.41 -11.53
CA LEU A 100 -2.85 14.60 -11.34
C LEU A 100 -2.09 15.86 -11.74
N ILE A 101 -0.81 15.96 -11.41
CA ILE A 101 0.00 17.12 -11.78
C ILE A 101 0.36 17.09 -13.27
N ASP A 102 0.72 15.94 -13.82
CA ASP A 102 1.03 15.75 -15.24
C ASP A 102 -0.17 16.11 -16.14
N MET A 103 -1.37 15.66 -15.77
CA MET A 103 -2.61 16.06 -16.46
C MET A 103 -2.93 17.54 -16.26
N ALA A 104 -2.68 18.13 -15.08
CA ALA A 104 -2.86 19.57 -14.89
C ALA A 104 -1.94 20.37 -15.83
N TYR A 105 -0.68 19.96 -15.94
CA TYR A 105 0.30 20.59 -16.83
C TYR A 105 -0.13 20.53 -18.31
N LYS A 106 -0.64 19.37 -18.75
CA LYS A 106 -1.03 19.13 -20.16
C LYS A 106 -2.38 19.76 -20.52
N ASP A 107 -3.38 19.60 -19.66
CA ASP A 107 -4.79 19.80 -20.01
C ASP A 107 -5.46 20.94 -19.21
N TYR A 108 -4.89 21.35 -18.07
CA TYR A 108 -5.43 22.39 -17.19
C TYR A 108 -4.36 23.42 -16.76
N PRO A 109 -3.70 24.11 -17.71
CA PRO A 109 -2.52 24.92 -17.44
C PRO A 109 -2.77 26.07 -16.46
N ASP A 110 -4.00 26.59 -16.39
CA ASP A 110 -4.40 27.61 -15.40
C ASP A 110 -4.42 27.07 -13.97
N ILE A 111 -4.85 25.82 -13.79
CA ILE A 111 -4.82 25.14 -12.48
C ILE A 111 -3.38 24.78 -12.10
N PHE A 112 -2.60 24.27 -13.06
CA PHE A 112 -1.18 24.00 -12.83
C PHE A 112 -0.41 25.27 -12.43
N GLU A 113 -0.68 26.41 -13.07
CA GLU A 113 -0.06 27.69 -12.71
C GLU A 113 -0.36 28.06 -11.25
N MET A 114 -1.61 27.90 -10.78
CA MET A 114 -1.97 28.14 -9.37
C MET A 114 -1.21 27.20 -8.41
N ILE A 115 -1.13 25.90 -8.73
CA ILE A 115 -0.36 24.91 -7.94
C ILE A 115 1.11 25.34 -7.86
N GLN A 116 1.71 25.65 -9.00
CA GLN A 116 3.11 26.04 -9.09
C GLN A 116 3.41 27.32 -8.31
N GLN A 117 2.57 28.36 -8.45
CA GLN A 117 2.72 29.61 -7.73
C GLN A 117 2.62 29.42 -6.20
N GLN A 118 1.64 28.64 -5.73
CA GLN A 118 1.47 28.37 -4.31
C GLN A 118 2.60 27.50 -3.73
N ASN A 119 3.10 26.55 -4.51
CA ASN A 119 4.23 25.71 -4.10
C ASN A 119 5.53 26.53 -4.02
N GLN A 120 5.84 27.33 -5.03
CA GLN A 120 7.06 28.15 -5.09
C GLN A 120 7.11 29.25 -4.01
N ARG A 121 5.96 29.75 -3.55
CA ARG A 121 5.89 30.70 -2.42
C ARG A 121 5.92 30.03 -1.04
N GLY A 122 6.01 28.70 -0.98
CA GLY A 122 6.02 27.91 0.26
C GLY A 122 4.66 27.81 0.95
N GLN A 123 3.57 28.12 0.25
CA GLN A 123 2.22 28.03 0.80
C GLN A 123 1.63 26.62 0.67
N LEU A 124 1.90 25.95 -0.46
CA LEU A 124 1.44 24.60 -0.75
C LEU A 124 2.59 23.61 -0.63
N GLU A 125 2.47 22.67 0.30
CA GLU A 125 3.25 21.44 0.31
C GLU A 125 2.57 20.38 -0.58
N LEU A 126 3.33 19.78 -1.50
CA LEU A 126 2.88 18.67 -2.31
C LEU A 126 3.42 17.34 -1.77
N ILE A 127 2.55 16.54 -1.14
CA ILE A 127 2.84 15.13 -0.86
C ILE A 127 2.48 14.36 -2.13
N CYS A 128 3.48 14.11 -2.96
CA CYS A 128 3.29 13.45 -4.25
C CYS A 128 4.37 12.37 -4.42
N PRO A 129 4.24 11.21 -3.76
CA PRO A 129 5.32 10.23 -3.73
C PRO A 129 5.41 9.44 -5.04
N GLN A 130 4.28 9.04 -5.63
CA GLN A 130 4.21 8.11 -6.76
C GLN A 130 3.53 8.75 -7.98
N TYR A 131 3.84 8.26 -9.17
CA TYR A 131 3.20 8.73 -10.40
C TYR A 131 1.70 8.38 -10.44
N SER A 132 1.31 7.23 -9.92
CA SER A 132 -0.08 6.81 -9.72
C SER A 132 -0.25 6.37 -8.27
N HIS A 133 -1.47 6.41 -7.71
CA HIS A 133 -1.73 5.89 -6.36
C HIS A 133 -1.73 4.36 -6.36
N GLY A 134 -0.54 3.78 -6.50
CA GLY A 134 -0.38 2.34 -6.54
C GLY A 134 -0.80 1.68 -5.23
N LEU A 135 -1.34 0.46 -5.32
CA LEU A 135 -1.50 -0.43 -4.17
C LEU A 135 -0.11 -0.98 -3.77
N ALA A 136 0.71 -0.13 -3.14
CA ALA A 136 2.12 -0.38 -2.88
C ALA A 136 2.38 -1.62 -2.02
N VAL A 137 1.40 -2.03 -1.21
CA VAL A 137 1.46 -3.28 -0.44
C VAL A 137 1.44 -4.53 -1.34
N ALA A 138 0.86 -4.46 -2.53
CA ALA A 138 0.74 -5.60 -3.45
C ALA A 138 1.88 -5.70 -4.47
N TYR A 139 2.75 -4.69 -4.59
CA TYR A 139 3.79 -4.68 -5.60
C TYR A 139 5.16 -4.52 -4.97
N ASN A 140 6.17 -4.91 -5.72
CA ASN A 140 7.53 -4.97 -5.19
C ASN A 140 8.26 -3.62 -5.22
N TYR A 141 9.41 -3.59 -4.54
CA TYR A 141 10.28 -2.42 -4.46
C TYR A 141 10.55 -1.74 -5.81
N LYS A 142 10.86 -2.52 -6.86
CA LYS A 142 11.28 -1.96 -8.16
C LYS A 142 10.19 -1.09 -8.76
N ASP A 143 8.94 -1.54 -8.72
CA ASP A 143 7.81 -0.83 -9.32
C ASP A 143 7.52 0.46 -8.54
N PHE A 144 7.55 0.38 -7.20
CA PHE A 144 7.39 1.55 -6.34
C PHE A 144 8.50 2.58 -6.55
N ALA A 145 9.76 2.15 -6.48
CA ALA A 145 10.93 3.02 -6.63
C ALA A 145 10.97 3.66 -8.01
N GLY A 146 10.71 2.90 -9.09
CA GLY A 146 10.67 3.46 -10.44
C GLY A 146 9.55 4.50 -10.61
N SER A 147 8.38 4.25 -10.03
CA SER A 147 7.27 5.22 -10.04
C SER A 147 7.63 6.50 -9.31
N VAL A 148 8.30 6.39 -8.16
CA VAL A 148 8.81 7.51 -7.39
C VAL A 148 9.85 8.29 -8.18
N GLU A 149 10.87 7.63 -8.72
CA GLU A 149 11.96 8.27 -9.47
C GLU A 149 11.43 9.04 -10.68
N TYR A 150 10.54 8.42 -11.47
CA TYR A 150 9.90 9.10 -12.59
C TYR A 150 9.06 10.30 -12.14
N ASN A 151 8.31 10.14 -11.05
CA ASN A 151 7.51 11.22 -10.51
C ASN A 151 8.38 12.40 -10.04
N LYS A 152 9.49 12.12 -9.34
CA LYS A 152 10.46 13.14 -8.94
C LYS A 152 11.03 13.89 -10.13
N TYR A 153 11.45 13.17 -11.16
CA TYR A 153 11.91 13.77 -12.41
C TYR A 153 10.87 14.72 -12.99
N LEU A 154 9.60 14.30 -13.08
CA LEU A 154 8.53 15.18 -13.58
C LEU A 154 8.35 16.40 -12.68
N MET A 155 8.17 16.21 -11.37
CA MET A 155 7.86 17.30 -10.45
C MET A 155 9.01 18.30 -10.34
N GLU A 156 10.23 17.83 -10.09
CA GLU A 156 11.38 18.67 -9.77
C GLU A 156 12.05 19.21 -11.04
N ASP A 157 12.35 18.35 -12.02
CA ASP A 157 13.15 18.73 -13.20
C ASP A 157 12.31 19.31 -14.34
N VAL A 158 11.09 18.81 -14.54
CA VAL A 158 10.22 19.24 -15.65
C VAL A 158 9.27 20.37 -15.23
N TYR A 159 8.62 20.21 -14.07
CA TYR A 159 7.55 21.11 -13.62
C TYR A 159 8.02 22.17 -12.61
N ASN A 160 9.26 22.09 -12.13
CA ASN A 160 9.83 23.02 -11.16
C ASN A 160 8.93 23.20 -9.92
N LEU A 161 8.50 22.06 -9.37
CA LEU A 161 7.76 21.89 -8.13
C LEU A 161 8.67 21.28 -7.07
N THR A 162 8.45 21.65 -5.82
CA THR A 162 9.08 21.00 -4.65
C THR A 162 8.09 20.02 -4.05
N ILE A 163 8.48 18.75 -3.97
CA ILE A 163 7.72 17.69 -3.30
C ILE A 163 8.15 17.54 -1.84
N SER A 164 7.23 17.09 -1.01
CA SER A 164 7.46 16.79 0.40
C SER A 164 8.36 15.56 0.57
N ASN A 165 9.09 15.49 1.68
CA ASN A 165 9.78 14.29 2.17
C ASN A 165 8.84 13.32 2.93
N VAL A 166 7.56 13.70 3.09
CA VAL A 166 6.51 12.86 3.67
C VAL A 166 5.89 12.00 2.57
N ILE A 167 5.68 10.72 2.86
CA ILE A 167 4.83 9.81 2.11
C ILE A 167 3.49 9.73 2.81
N VAL A 168 2.43 9.95 2.05
CA VAL A 168 1.12 9.42 2.40
C VAL A 168 0.74 8.55 1.21
N LEU A 169 0.21 7.38 1.48
CA LEU A 169 -0.28 6.47 0.45
C LEU A 169 -1.80 6.47 0.52
N GLN A 170 -2.45 6.34 -0.65
CA GLN A 170 -3.91 6.33 -0.74
C GLN A 170 -4.50 5.34 0.28
N GLU A 171 -5.57 5.80 0.96
CA GLU A 171 -6.32 5.05 1.98
C GLU A 171 -5.45 4.58 3.16
N GLY A 172 -4.37 5.32 3.42
CA GLY A 172 -3.52 5.23 4.58
C GLY A 172 -2.51 4.09 4.55
N GLN A 173 -2.30 3.39 3.43
CA GLN A 173 -1.45 2.18 3.36
C GLN A 173 -0.14 2.33 4.18
N PHE A 174 0.18 1.30 4.96
CA PHE A 174 1.43 1.25 5.72
C PHE A 174 2.38 0.23 5.11
N LEU A 175 3.62 0.67 4.88
CA LEU A 175 4.72 -0.16 4.40
C LEU A 175 5.80 -0.22 5.48
N PRO A 176 5.97 -1.34 6.21
CA PRO A 176 6.96 -1.41 7.29
C PRO A 176 8.40 -1.29 6.80
N ALA A 177 8.67 -1.53 5.52
CA ALA A 177 9.98 -1.36 4.93
C ALA A 177 10.19 0.01 4.25
N PHE A 178 9.29 0.99 4.44
CA PHE A 178 9.48 2.34 3.89
C PHE A 178 10.83 3.01 4.23
N PRO A 179 11.53 2.72 5.35
CA PRO A 179 12.88 3.28 5.55
C PRO A 179 13.86 2.96 4.42
N LEU A 180 13.65 1.86 3.69
CA LEU A 180 14.48 1.52 2.53
C LEU A 180 14.35 2.53 1.39
N VAL A 181 13.23 3.23 1.25
CA VAL A 181 13.04 4.28 0.23
C VAL A 181 13.56 5.65 0.64
N LYS A 182 14.24 5.77 1.80
CA LYS A 182 14.82 7.04 2.27
C LYS A 182 15.80 7.67 1.29
N HIS A 183 16.55 6.87 0.55
CA HIS A 183 17.47 7.37 -0.47
C HIS A 183 16.75 8.03 -1.66
N LEU A 184 15.44 7.81 -1.83
CA LEU A 184 14.60 8.51 -2.80
C LEU A 184 14.13 9.88 -2.30
N GLY A 185 14.49 10.27 -1.07
CA GLY A 185 14.18 11.58 -0.49
C GLY A 185 13.00 11.59 0.48
N PHE A 186 12.50 10.42 0.86
CA PHE A 186 11.35 10.30 1.77
C PHE A 186 11.76 9.69 3.11
N ASP A 187 11.70 10.45 4.19
CA ASP A 187 12.08 9.98 5.53
C ASP A 187 10.88 9.81 6.47
N THR A 188 9.69 10.17 6.03
CA THR A 188 8.49 10.16 6.87
C THR A 188 7.34 9.49 6.15
N ILE A 189 6.57 8.65 6.84
CA ILE A 189 5.31 8.11 6.33
C ILE A 189 4.16 8.49 7.27
N ALA A 190 3.00 8.81 6.72
CA ALA A 190 1.78 9.02 7.48
C ALA A 190 0.83 7.83 7.33
N VAL A 191 0.33 7.33 8.46
CA VAL A 191 -0.52 6.13 8.56
C VAL A 191 -1.71 6.43 9.45
N SER A 192 -2.88 5.86 9.14
CA SER A 192 -4.04 6.02 10.02
C SER A 192 -3.83 5.33 11.36
N ARG A 193 -4.25 5.98 12.46
CA ARG A 193 -4.33 5.33 13.78
C ARG A 193 -5.23 4.10 13.78
N ASP A 194 -6.23 4.05 12.89
CA ASP A 194 -7.10 2.87 12.76
C ASP A 194 -6.31 1.64 12.33
N GLN A 195 -5.45 1.80 11.32
CA GLN A 195 -4.54 0.77 10.83
C GLN A 195 -3.53 0.31 11.89
N MET A 196 -3.01 1.24 12.70
CA MET A 196 -2.14 0.88 13.81
C MET A 196 -2.89 0.11 14.90
N SER A 197 -4.11 0.54 15.21
CA SER A 197 -4.93 -0.06 16.26
C SER A 197 -5.39 -1.49 15.93
N TYR A 198 -5.53 -1.82 14.65
CA TYR A 198 -5.79 -3.19 14.18
C TYR A 198 -4.77 -4.17 14.71
N TYR A 199 -3.51 -3.78 14.70
CA TYR A 199 -2.41 -4.56 15.26
C TYR A 199 -2.19 -4.29 16.76
N ASN A 200 -3.21 -3.77 17.47
CA ASN A 200 -3.13 -3.43 18.91
C ASN A 200 -1.94 -2.51 19.22
N TYR A 201 -1.67 -1.56 18.33
CA TYR A 201 -0.66 -0.52 18.53
C TYR A 201 -1.34 0.85 18.66
N PHE A 202 -1.28 1.42 19.86
CA PHE A 202 -1.86 2.72 20.17
C PHE A 202 -0.75 3.75 20.37
N ALA A 203 -0.45 4.50 19.30
CA ALA A 203 0.57 5.54 19.36
C ALA A 203 0.22 6.61 20.42
N ASP A 204 1.06 6.75 21.44
CA ASP A 204 0.89 7.71 22.54
C ASP A 204 1.75 8.98 22.36
N SER A 205 2.21 9.18 21.12
CA SER A 205 2.98 10.33 20.64
C SER A 205 2.42 10.77 19.29
N PRO A 206 2.44 12.07 18.96
CA PRO A 206 2.09 12.57 17.63
C PRO A 206 3.11 12.22 16.56
N LEU A 207 4.35 11.90 16.95
CA LEU A 207 5.38 11.47 16.02
C LEU A 207 6.09 10.25 16.60
N LEU A 208 6.41 9.29 15.72
CA LEU A 208 7.18 8.11 16.10
C LEU A 208 8.49 8.06 15.31
N SER A 209 9.60 7.73 15.95
CA SER A 209 10.83 7.35 15.25
C SER A 209 10.76 5.87 14.88
N TYR A 210 11.14 5.54 13.66
CA TYR A 210 11.10 4.18 13.13
C TYR A 210 12.33 3.90 12.26
N GLY A 211 12.70 2.62 12.19
CA GLY A 211 13.82 2.14 11.38
C GLY A 211 13.57 0.70 10.95
N TYR A 212 14.13 0.34 9.80
CA TYR A 212 14.00 -1.00 9.21
C TYR A 212 15.23 -1.30 8.35
N GLY A 213 15.66 -2.57 8.32
CA GLY A 213 16.80 -2.99 7.47
C GLY A 213 18.12 -2.28 7.78
N GLY A 214 18.32 -1.81 9.02
CA GLY A 214 19.49 -1.01 9.42
C GLY A 214 19.44 0.46 8.98
N ILE A 215 18.33 0.93 8.42
CA ILE A 215 18.09 2.34 8.10
C ILE A 215 17.30 3.00 9.22
N ASP A 216 17.90 4.02 9.84
CA ASP A 216 17.33 4.80 10.94
C ASP A 216 17.01 6.25 10.53
N GLY A 217 16.44 7.01 11.47
CA GLY A 217 16.10 8.41 11.30
C GLY A 217 14.95 8.60 10.32
N CYS A 218 13.98 7.68 10.36
CA CYS A 218 12.70 7.83 9.68
C CYS A 218 11.60 8.08 10.71
N TYR A 219 10.49 8.63 10.26
CA TYR A 219 9.37 8.99 11.12
C TYR A 219 8.04 8.39 10.65
N VAL A 220 7.17 8.09 11.60
CA VAL A 220 5.79 7.67 11.34
C VAL A 220 4.85 8.68 11.99
N ILE A 221 3.95 9.23 11.17
CA ILE A 221 2.88 10.13 11.59
C ILE A 221 1.59 9.31 11.79
N PRO A 222 1.11 9.15 13.03
CA PRO A 222 -0.18 8.54 13.32
C PRO A 222 -1.32 9.54 13.09
N LEU A 223 -1.96 9.47 11.91
CA LEU A 223 -3.06 10.36 11.51
C LEU A 223 -4.39 10.01 12.19
N ASN A 224 -5.21 11.02 12.46
CA ASN A 224 -6.55 10.90 13.02
C ASN A 224 -7.62 11.24 11.96
N TRP A 225 -8.70 10.48 11.92
CA TRP A 225 -9.84 10.78 11.03
C TRP A 225 -10.56 12.09 11.36
N LEU A 226 -10.48 12.52 12.62
CA LEU A 226 -11.18 13.68 13.11
C LEU A 226 -10.19 14.76 13.53
N PRO A 227 -10.59 16.04 13.43
CA PRO A 227 -9.79 17.13 13.96
C PRO A 227 -9.44 16.87 15.43
N CYS A 228 -8.16 16.96 15.75
CA CYS A 228 -7.62 16.64 17.06
C CYS A 228 -6.57 17.67 17.48
N ILE A 229 -6.27 17.74 18.77
CA ILE A 229 -5.16 18.55 19.27
C ILE A 229 -4.04 17.60 19.71
N GLU A 230 -2.88 17.67 19.04
CA GLU A 230 -1.71 16.87 19.37
C GLU A 230 -0.46 17.74 19.42
N ALA A 231 0.45 17.51 20.37
CA ALA A 231 1.60 18.39 20.62
C ALA A 231 1.26 19.89 20.79
N GLY A 232 -0.01 20.25 21.09
CA GLY A 232 -0.46 21.65 21.13
C GLY A 232 -0.82 22.24 19.75
N VAL A 233 -0.85 21.40 18.72
CA VAL A 233 -1.22 21.70 17.34
C VAL A 233 -2.65 21.21 17.11
N LEU A 234 -3.53 22.07 16.62
CA LEU A 234 -4.84 21.68 16.11
C LEU A 234 -4.66 21.10 14.71
N HIS A 235 -4.85 19.81 14.57
CA HIS A 235 -4.90 19.18 13.27
C HIS A 235 -6.27 19.38 12.66
N HIS A 236 -6.31 20.07 11.52
CA HIS A 236 -7.49 20.14 10.69
C HIS A 236 -7.34 19.13 9.55
N GLN A 237 -7.32 17.85 9.93
CA GLN A 237 -7.33 16.72 8.99
C GLN A 237 -8.75 16.59 8.46
N LEU A 238 -9.02 17.30 7.37
CA LEU A 238 -10.34 17.37 6.74
C LEU A 238 -10.61 16.20 5.78
N ALA A 239 -9.61 15.36 5.49
CA ALA A 239 -9.53 14.66 4.21
C ALA A 239 -9.06 13.20 4.23
N LEU A 240 -9.09 12.46 5.35
CA LEU A 240 -8.95 11.00 5.24
C LEU A 240 -10.17 10.32 4.56
N SER A 241 -11.04 11.09 3.90
CA SER A 241 -12.28 10.67 3.24
C SER A 241 -12.51 11.39 1.90
N ASP A 242 -11.47 11.45 1.05
CA ASP A 242 -11.54 11.94 -0.34
C ASP A 242 -11.86 13.44 -0.48
N SER A 243 -10.83 14.29 -0.52
CA SER A 243 -11.05 15.75 -0.47
C SER A 243 -11.68 16.33 -1.72
N GLU A 244 -11.68 15.60 -2.84
CA GLU A 244 -12.48 15.92 -4.01
C GLU A 244 -14.00 15.99 -3.69
N ARG A 245 -14.42 15.44 -2.54
CA ARG A 245 -15.78 15.49 -2.00
C ARG A 245 -16.01 16.62 -0.99
N ILE A 246 -14.96 17.27 -0.50
CA ILE A 246 -15.05 18.19 0.64
C ILE A 246 -15.86 19.44 0.34
N ASN A 247 -15.73 19.96 -0.87
CA ASN A 247 -16.40 21.16 -1.37
C ASN A 247 -17.39 20.82 -2.49
N THR A 248 -17.77 19.55 -2.64
CA THR A 248 -18.70 19.07 -3.67
C THR A 248 -19.89 18.31 -3.07
N GLY A 249 -20.54 17.41 -3.81
CA GLY A 249 -21.77 16.72 -3.40
C GLY A 249 -21.55 15.70 -2.28
N ASP A 250 -22.57 15.48 -1.43
CA ASP A 250 -22.51 14.49 -0.33
C ASP A 250 -22.87 13.06 -0.76
N ILE A 251 -23.40 12.86 -1.97
CA ILE A 251 -24.03 11.61 -2.39
C ILE A 251 -23.28 11.02 -3.58
N GLU A 252 -22.86 9.76 -3.45
CA GLU A 252 -22.34 8.94 -4.55
C GLU A 252 -23.37 8.94 -5.69
N GLY A 253 -22.97 9.43 -6.87
CA GLY A 253 -23.89 9.60 -7.98
C GLY A 253 -23.40 10.60 -9.04
N PRO A 254 -24.24 10.96 -10.02
CA PRO A 254 -23.84 11.82 -11.14
C PRO A 254 -23.48 13.25 -10.74
N TYR A 255 -23.64 13.61 -9.47
CA TYR A 255 -23.36 14.92 -8.89
C TYR A 255 -22.33 14.86 -7.76
N GLU A 256 -21.66 13.71 -7.57
CA GLU A 256 -20.69 13.48 -6.49
C GLU A 256 -19.63 14.59 -6.45
N PHE A 257 -19.12 15.01 -7.61
CA PHE A 257 -18.10 16.04 -7.73
C PHE A 257 -18.64 17.43 -8.10
N ASN A 258 -19.94 17.70 -7.99
CA ASN A 258 -20.45 19.03 -8.30
C ASN A 258 -20.09 20.05 -7.22
N PHE A 259 -19.51 21.19 -7.61
CA PHE A 259 -19.12 22.24 -6.68
C PHE A 259 -20.29 22.69 -5.80
N ASN A 260 -20.03 22.78 -4.50
CA ASN A 260 -20.95 23.24 -3.48
C ASN A 260 -20.39 24.53 -2.81
N PRO A 261 -20.88 25.71 -3.20
CA PRO A 261 -20.37 26.98 -2.68
C PRO A 261 -20.60 27.16 -1.18
N ASP A 262 -21.69 26.60 -0.63
CA ASP A 262 -21.98 26.71 0.80
C ASP A 262 -20.96 25.92 1.63
N LYS A 263 -20.62 24.69 1.21
CA LYS A 263 -19.56 23.90 1.85
C LYS A 263 -18.21 24.60 1.77
N MET A 264 -17.85 25.11 0.59
CA MET A 264 -16.60 25.85 0.41
C MET A 264 -16.52 27.07 1.33
N HIS A 265 -17.62 27.83 1.43
CA HIS A 265 -17.71 28.97 2.33
C HIS A 265 -17.58 28.56 3.81
N GLN A 266 -18.13 27.41 4.23
CA GLN A 266 -17.95 26.92 5.61
C GLN A 266 -16.49 26.53 5.91
N ILE A 267 -15.77 25.95 4.94
CA ILE A 267 -14.34 25.65 5.08
C ILE A 267 -13.55 26.94 5.29
N GLU A 268 -13.79 27.94 4.44
CA GLU A 268 -13.14 29.25 4.53
C GLU A 268 -13.45 29.95 5.85
N LEU A 269 -14.72 30.03 6.27
CA LEU A 269 -15.13 30.63 7.54
C LEU A 269 -14.43 30.00 8.74
N ARG A 270 -14.23 28.67 8.71
CA ARG A 270 -13.50 27.96 9.75
C ARG A 270 -12.02 28.36 9.79
N HIS A 271 -11.37 28.52 8.64
CA HIS A 271 -9.98 28.98 8.56
C HIS A 271 -9.84 30.44 9.05
N ILE A 272 -10.77 31.33 8.67
CA ILE A 272 -10.82 32.71 9.16
C ILE A 272 -10.96 32.74 10.69
N GLU A 273 -11.79 31.88 11.26
CA GLU A 273 -11.95 31.80 12.71
C GLU A 273 -10.68 31.29 13.42
N LEU A 274 -9.96 30.34 12.81
CA LEU A 274 -8.66 29.88 13.33
C LEU A 274 -7.61 30.99 13.27
N GLU A 275 -7.53 31.72 12.17
CA GLU A 275 -6.64 32.87 12.02
C GLU A 275 -6.97 33.97 13.05
N ARG A 276 -8.25 34.29 13.26
CA ARG A 276 -8.70 35.26 14.30
C ARG A 276 -8.28 34.86 15.71
N ARG A 277 -8.11 33.56 15.96
CA ARG A 277 -7.59 33.01 17.22
C ARG A 277 -6.06 33.04 17.31
N GLY A 278 -5.39 33.56 16.30
CA GLY A 278 -3.93 33.64 16.22
C GLY A 278 -3.26 32.33 15.82
N ASN A 279 -3.97 31.46 15.07
CA ASN A 279 -3.35 30.24 14.58
C ASN A 279 -2.25 30.54 13.55
N ILE A 280 -1.13 29.82 13.66
CA ILE A 280 -0.09 29.76 12.64
C ILE A 280 -0.28 28.48 11.84
N TRP A 281 -0.30 28.59 10.52
CA TRP A 281 -0.42 27.43 9.64
C TRP A 281 0.93 26.78 9.41
N LYS A 282 0.95 25.44 9.41
CA LYS A 282 2.09 24.61 9.06
C LYS A 282 1.66 23.53 8.08
N ASN A 283 2.57 23.15 7.20
CA ASN A 283 2.42 21.94 6.39
C ASN A 283 2.83 20.70 7.21
N MET A 284 2.79 19.50 6.62
CA MET A 284 3.07 18.25 7.32
C MET A 284 4.55 18.11 7.68
N SER A 285 5.47 18.43 6.76
CA SER A 285 6.92 18.45 7.08
C SER A 285 7.26 19.42 8.20
N ASP A 286 6.73 20.64 8.16
CA ASP A 286 6.89 21.66 9.22
C ASP A 286 6.38 21.18 10.58
N TRP A 287 5.37 20.32 10.58
CA TRP A 287 4.80 19.73 11.78
C TRP A 287 5.66 18.59 12.34
N VAL A 288 6.29 17.78 11.46
CA VAL A 288 7.29 16.79 11.86
C VAL A 288 8.46 17.49 12.54
N ASP A 289 9.02 18.52 11.91
CA ASP A 289 10.11 19.32 12.46
C ASP A 289 9.74 19.93 13.82
N PHE A 290 8.52 20.47 13.93
CA PHE A 290 8.00 20.98 15.19
C PHE A 290 7.94 19.90 16.28
N CYS A 291 7.47 18.70 15.96
CA CYS A 291 7.42 17.60 16.91
C CYS A 291 8.83 17.17 17.36
N VAL A 292 9.79 17.10 16.44
CA VAL A 292 11.20 16.80 16.76
C VAL A 292 11.79 17.88 17.66
N GLU A 293 11.64 19.16 17.31
CA GLU A 293 12.15 20.30 18.10
C GLU A 293 11.58 20.32 19.52
N LYS A 294 10.29 19.99 19.67
CA LYS A 294 9.60 19.96 20.97
C LYS A 294 9.80 18.65 21.75
N GLY A 295 10.58 17.70 21.23
CA GLY A 295 10.76 16.38 21.85
C GLY A 295 9.45 15.59 21.97
N LYS A 296 8.52 15.78 21.03
CA LYS A 296 7.22 15.09 20.93
C LYS A 296 7.33 13.86 20.03
N ILE A 297 8.39 13.08 20.25
CA ILE A 297 8.72 11.90 19.48
C ILE A 297 8.97 10.71 20.42
N LYS A 298 8.55 9.52 20.01
CA LYS A 298 8.83 8.25 20.71
C LYS A 298 9.21 7.15 19.74
N PRO A 299 9.99 6.14 20.16
CA PRO A 299 10.26 4.98 19.31
C PRO A 299 8.99 4.17 19.04
N MET A 300 8.78 3.80 17.78
CA MET A 300 7.84 2.74 17.42
C MET A 300 8.46 1.40 17.77
N ASN A 301 7.92 0.74 18.79
CA ASN A 301 8.52 -0.44 19.42
C ASN A 301 7.89 -1.77 18.97
N LYS A 302 7.07 -1.73 17.93
CA LYS A 302 6.37 -2.88 17.38
C LYS A 302 6.46 -2.85 15.86
N PHE A 303 6.82 -3.98 15.26
CA PHE A 303 6.69 -4.19 13.83
C PHE A 303 5.20 -4.36 13.51
N LEU A 304 4.70 -3.60 12.54
CA LEU A 304 3.34 -3.77 12.03
C LEU A 304 3.47 -4.30 10.61
N PRO A 305 2.95 -5.50 10.30
CA PRO A 305 2.88 -5.95 8.93
C PRO A 305 2.17 -4.90 8.05
N GLU A 306 2.44 -4.99 6.76
CA GLU A 306 1.74 -4.20 5.75
C GLU A 306 0.23 -4.23 6.02
N ASN A 307 -0.38 -3.08 5.85
CA ASN A 307 -1.82 -3.03 5.80
C ASN A 307 -2.28 -1.95 4.84
N HIS A 308 -3.52 -2.09 4.44
CA HIS A 308 -4.25 -1.07 3.73
C HIS A 308 -5.60 -0.92 4.42
N TRP A 309 -6.26 0.22 4.17
CA TRP A 309 -7.71 0.33 4.21
C TRP A 309 -8.39 -0.06 5.52
N THR A 310 -8.57 0.87 6.45
CA THR A 310 -9.38 0.72 7.68
C THR A 310 -9.73 -0.74 8.03
N PRO A 311 -8.73 -1.56 8.39
CA PRO A 311 -8.88 -3.02 8.38
C PRO A 311 -9.98 -3.51 9.33
N ASN A 312 -10.29 -2.69 10.34
CA ASN A 312 -11.42 -2.84 11.26
C ASN A 312 -12.80 -2.74 10.58
N ARG A 313 -12.94 -1.94 9.53
CA ARG A 313 -14.21 -1.68 8.84
C ARG A 313 -14.48 -2.65 7.71
N HIS A 314 -13.44 -2.99 6.96
CA HIS A 314 -13.61 -3.64 5.66
C HIS A 314 -13.20 -5.11 5.64
N GLN A 315 -12.54 -5.63 6.69
CA GLN A 315 -11.84 -6.93 6.63
C GLN A 315 -10.93 -7.05 5.39
N SER A 316 -10.55 -5.89 4.85
CA SER A 316 -9.96 -5.57 3.55
C SER A 316 -8.60 -6.19 3.38
N THR A 317 -7.95 -6.63 4.45
CA THR A 317 -6.58 -7.07 4.33
C THR A 317 -6.45 -8.53 3.90
N SER A 318 -7.55 -9.29 3.97
CA SER A 318 -7.65 -10.66 3.44
C SER A 318 -8.33 -10.75 2.07
N ARG A 319 -8.80 -9.61 1.55
CA ARG A 319 -9.41 -9.44 0.24
C ARG A 319 -8.90 -8.10 -0.26
N TRP A 320 -7.95 -8.05 -1.19
CA TRP A 320 -7.47 -6.77 -1.75
C TRP A 320 -8.64 -5.78 -2.01
N MET A 321 -9.78 -6.31 -2.47
CA MET A 321 -11.04 -5.61 -2.73
C MET A 321 -12.02 -5.31 -1.58
N ALA A 322 -11.73 -5.68 -0.34
CA ALA A 322 -12.71 -5.65 0.75
C ALA A 322 -14.04 -6.37 0.38
N TRP A 323 -15.17 -5.67 0.39
CA TRP A 323 -16.48 -6.17 -0.02
C TRP A 323 -16.70 -5.79 -1.48
N GLY A 324 -16.09 -6.52 -2.42
CA GLY A 324 -16.35 -6.35 -3.85
C GLY A 324 -17.83 -6.51 -4.21
N ASN A 325 -18.18 -6.07 -5.41
CA ASN A 325 -19.54 -6.10 -5.94
C ASN A 325 -19.61 -6.88 -7.25
N SER A 326 -19.14 -8.12 -7.32
CA SER A 326 -19.41 -9.06 -8.42
C SER A 326 -19.10 -8.58 -9.86
N GLU A 327 -18.29 -7.53 -10.06
CA GLU A 327 -17.89 -7.08 -11.40
C GLU A 327 -16.37 -7.07 -11.62
N SER A 328 -15.60 -7.46 -10.61
CA SER A 328 -14.15 -7.32 -10.54
C SER A 328 -13.46 -8.59 -10.02
N ASP A 329 -12.18 -8.77 -10.39
CA ASP A 329 -11.37 -9.97 -10.11
C ASP A 329 -9.94 -9.53 -9.80
N ASP A 330 -9.64 -9.26 -8.53
CA ASP A 330 -8.35 -8.71 -8.09
C ASP A 330 -7.19 -9.64 -8.33
N GLY A 331 -7.36 -10.92 -7.98
CA GLY A 331 -6.33 -11.92 -8.16
C GLY A 331 -5.84 -11.94 -9.60
N LEU A 332 -6.73 -11.71 -10.57
CA LEU A 332 -6.41 -11.55 -11.98
C LEU A 332 -5.75 -10.20 -12.31
N VAL A 333 -6.26 -9.06 -11.83
CA VAL A 333 -5.66 -7.74 -12.11
C VAL A 333 -4.21 -7.70 -11.60
N HIS A 334 -3.99 -8.11 -10.36
CA HIS A 334 -2.67 -8.18 -9.77
C HIS A 334 -1.77 -9.16 -10.50
N ALA A 335 -2.27 -10.35 -10.86
CA ALA A 335 -1.47 -11.32 -11.60
C ALA A 335 -1.05 -10.83 -12.98
N ARG A 336 -1.95 -10.12 -13.67
CA ARG A 336 -1.64 -9.49 -14.95
C ARG A 336 -0.61 -8.37 -14.77
N ASN A 337 -0.70 -7.56 -13.72
CA ASN A 337 0.32 -6.57 -13.37
C ASN A 337 1.69 -7.23 -13.11
N TYR A 338 1.74 -8.35 -12.38
CA TYR A 338 2.97 -9.14 -12.16
C TYR A 338 3.55 -9.70 -13.46
N TYR A 339 2.71 -10.24 -14.34
CA TYR A 339 3.15 -10.71 -15.65
C TYR A 339 3.73 -9.55 -16.48
N THR A 340 3.02 -8.41 -16.53
CA THR A 340 3.44 -7.23 -17.30
C THR A 340 4.76 -6.66 -16.78
N ARG A 341 4.96 -6.52 -15.47
CA ARG A 341 6.25 -6.03 -14.94
C ARG A 341 7.41 -6.97 -15.31
N ASN A 342 7.16 -8.28 -15.29
CA ASN A 342 8.17 -9.29 -15.59
C ASN A 342 8.60 -9.22 -17.06
N LEU A 343 7.64 -8.96 -17.95
CA LEU A 343 7.91 -8.67 -19.36
C LEU A 343 8.69 -7.35 -19.55
N ILE A 344 8.32 -6.28 -18.84
CA ILE A 344 9.06 -4.99 -18.89
C ILE A 344 10.51 -5.17 -18.43
N GLN A 345 10.71 -5.89 -17.33
CA GLN A 345 12.05 -6.19 -16.82
C GLN A 345 12.87 -7.02 -17.80
N THR A 346 12.22 -7.97 -18.47
CA THR A 346 12.85 -8.75 -19.55
C THR A 346 13.30 -7.83 -20.69
N ALA A 347 12.44 -6.93 -21.16
CA ALA A 347 12.76 -5.97 -22.22
C ALA A 347 13.92 -5.03 -21.83
N GLU A 348 13.95 -4.56 -20.57
CA GLU A 348 15.04 -3.75 -20.01
C GLU A 348 16.37 -4.50 -20.08
N ILE A 349 16.42 -5.72 -19.54
CA ILE A 349 17.65 -6.53 -19.47
C ILE A 349 18.16 -6.86 -20.88
N VAL A 350 17.27 -7.25 -21.79
CA VAL A 350 17.63 -7.57 -23.17
C VAL A 350 18.21 -6.34 -23.88
N ASN A 351 17.64 -5.15 -23.67
CA ASN A 351 18.15 -3.89 -24.23
C ASN A 351 19.51 -3.49 -23.66
N GLU A 352 19.69 -3.59 -22.34
CA GLU A 352 20.96 -3.31 -21.65
C GLU A 352 22.07 -4.28 -22.05
N ASN A 353 21.77 -5.57 -22.14
CA ASN A 353 22.72 -6.60 -22.57
C ASN A 353 23.11 -6.39 -24.04
N ALA A 354 22.13 -6.13 -24.92
CA ALA A 354 22.41 -5.86 -26.33
C ALA A 354 23.33 -4.65 -26.51
N TYR A 355 23.09 -3.58 -25.77
CA TYR A 355 23.90 -2.36 -25.85
C TYR A 355 25.31 -2.55 -25.26
N SER A 356 25.42 -3.15 -24.08
CA SER A 356 26.73 -3.40 -23.44
C SER A 356 27.64 -4.34 -24.23
N LEU A 357 27.05 -5.26 -24.99
CA LEU A 357 27.75 -6.15 -25.93
C LEU A 357 28.02 -5.50 -27.31
N ASN A 358 27.64 -4.25 -27.51
CA ASN A 358 27.74 -3.52 -28.78
C ASN A 358 27.00 -4.22 -29.94
N LEU A 359 25.87 -4.88 -29.65
CA LEU A 359 25.04 -5.58 -30.64
C LEU A 359 23.97 -4.67 -31.26
N ILE A 360 23.68 -3.53 -30.61
CA ILE A 360 22.81 -2.46 -31.11
C ILE A 360 23.51 -1.11 -30.97
N ASP A 361 23.08 -0.13 -31.77
CA ASP A 361 23.62 1.24 -31.70
C ASP A 361 22.95 2.09 -30.61
N THR A 362 23.60 3.21 -30.24
CA THR A 362 23.06 4.13 -29.22
C THR A 362 21.66 4.66 -29.56
N PRO A 363 21.34 5.07 -30.81
CA PRO A 363 19.98 5.50 -31.15
C PRO A 363 18.92 4.43 -30.91
N THR A 364 19.21 3.16 -31.24
CA THR A 364 18.31 2.04 -30.94
C THR A 364 18.11 1.88 -29.44
N TYR A 365 19.20 1.89 -28.67
CA TYR A 365 19.17 1.74 -27.22
C TYR A 365 18.31 2.81 -26.54
N GLU A 366 18.51 4.09 -26.90
CA GLU A 366 17.74 5.21 -26.30
C GLU A 366 16.26 5.18 -26.72
N ASN A 367 15.95 4.87 -27.97
CA ASN A 367 14.56 4.70 -28.42
C ASN A 367 13.85 3.55 -27.68
N ASN A 368 14.56 2.45 -27.44
CA ASN A 368 14.02 1.33 -26.66
C ASN A 368 13.86 1.68 -25.17
N LYS A 369 14.76 2.49 -24.61
CA LYS A 369 14.63 3.00 -23.24
C LYS A 369 13.38 3.88 -23.08
N GLU A 370 13.07 4.73 -24.07
CA GLU A 370 11.82 5.51 -24.08
C GLU A 370 10.58 4.60 -24.12
N ARG A 371 10.60 3.54 -24.94
CA ARG A 371 9.51 2.54 -24.96
C ARG A 371 9.35 1.80 -23.64
N ILE A 372 10.45 1.40 -23.00
CA ILE A 372 10.43 0.78 -21.66
C ILE A 372 9.83 1.74 -20.63
N LEU A 373 10.20 3.02 -20.67
CA LEU A 373 9.60 4.03 -19.79
C LEU A 373 8.09 4.16 -20.02
N ASN A 374 7.64 4.21 -21.27
CA ASN A 374 6.21 4.23 -21.59
C ASN A 374 5.50 2.96 -21.08
N ALA A 375 6.14 1.79 -21.20
CA ALA A 375 5.60 0.56 -20.65
C ALA A 375 5.42 0.64 -19.12
N SER A 376 6.43 1.16 -18.40
CA SER A 376 6.38 1.36 -16.95
C SER A 376 5.30 2.36 -16.54
N ILE A 377 5.13 3.47 -17.27
CA ILE A 377 4.06 4.46 -17.03
C ILE A 377 2.68 3.80 -17.10
N HIS A 378 2.45 2.96 -18.11
CA HIS A 378 1.21 2.21 -18.23
C HIS A 378 1.06 1.16 -17.12
N LEU A 379 2.12 0.43 -16.75
CA LEU A 379 2.07 -0.48 -15.61
C LEU A 379 1.67 0.26 -14.32
N TRP A 380 2.29 1.40 -14.00
CA TRP A 380 1.95 2.15 -12.79
C TRP A 380 0.49 2.62 -12.78
N LYS A 381 -0.06 3.01 -13.95
CA LYS A 381 -1.49 3.33 -14.09
C LYS A 381 -2.37 2.10 -13.82
N ALA A 382 -1.94 0.90 -14.23
CA ALA A 382 -2.70 -0.32 -13.97
C ALA A 382 -2.63 -0.81 -12.52
N GLN A 383 -1.63 -0.37 -11.76
CA GLN A 383 -1.39 -0.74 -10.37
C GLN A 383 -2.15 0.11 -9.34
N VAL A 384 -3.00 1.05 -9.79
CA VAL A 384 -3.75 1.94 -8.89
C VAL A 384 -4.68 1.18 -7.95
N THR A 385 -4.85 1.68 -6.73
CA THR A 385 -5.74 1.09 -5.71
C THR A 385 -7.18 0.98 -6.19
N ASP A 386 -7.75 1.99 -6.85
CA ASP A 386 -9.16 1.99 -7.26
C ASP A 386 -9.52 0.94 -8.34
N THR A 387 -8.54 0.31 -8.98
CA THR A 387 -8.80 -0.78 -9.94
C THR A 387 -8.78 -2.16 -9.31
N SER A 388 -8.35 -2.24 -8.05
CA SER A 388 -8.19 -3.49 -7.28
C SER A 388 -8.54 -3.33 -5.79
N GLY A 389 -9.33 -2.29 -5.48
CA GLY A 389 -9.68 -1.79 -4.13
C GLY A 389 -11.17 -1.96 -3.80
N VAL A 390 -11.90 -0.97 -3.29
CA VAL A 390 -13.21 -1.16 -2.60
C VAL A 390 -14.13 -1.05 -3.78
N ASN A 391 -14.76 -2.15 -4.15
CA ASN A 391 -15.82 -2.13 -5.15
C ASN A 391 -15.40 -1.45 -6.47
N PRO A 392 -14.26 -1.82 -7.09
CA PRO A 392 -13.91 -1.30 -8.39
C PRO A 392 -15.05 -1.61 -9.36
N ASN A 393 -15.58 -0.57 -9.97
CA ASN A 393 -16.56 -0.71 -11.02
C ASN A 393 -15.89 -1.27 -12.27
N ARG A 394 -16.72 -1.68 -13.23
CA ARG A 394 -16.25 -2.23 -14.49
C ARG A 394 -15.29 -1.33 -15.28
N ASN A 395 -15.45 0.00 -15.23
CA ASN A 395 -14.58 0.91 -15.97
C ASN A 395 -13.17 0.95 -15.35
N GLU A 396 -13.09 0.95 -14.02
CA GLU A 396 -11.82 0.86 -13.29
C GLU A 396 -11.11 -0.45 -13.61
N PHE A 397 -11.82 -1.59 -13.52
CA PHE A 397 -11.25 -2.88 -13.92
C PHE A 397 -10.74 -2.86 -15.38
N ILE A 398 -11.54 -2.36 -16.34
CA ILE A 398 -11.12 -2.24 -17.74
C ILE A 398 -9.92 -1.31 -17.89
N TYR A 399 -9.84 -0.23 -17.11
CA TYR A 399 -8.71 0.69 -17.12
C TYR A 399 -7.40 -0.01 -16.79
N ALA A 400 -7.36 -0.87 -15.76
CA ALA A 400 -6.16 -1.64 -15.43
C ALA A 400 -5.79 -2.65 -16.53
N ILE A 401 -6.78 -3.33 -17.10
CA ILE A 401 -6.56 -4.32 -18.16
C ILE A 401 -6.03 -3.66 -19.45
N ASN A 402 -6.55 -2.49 -19.82
CA ASN A 402 -6.06 -1.75 -20.98
C ASN A 402 -4.64 -1.26 -20.77
N ASN A 403 -4.34 -0.69 -19.60
CA ASN A 403 -2.99 -0.21 -19.30
C ASN A 403 -1.97 -1.36 -19.24
N THR A 404 -2.30 -2.51 -18.68
CA THR A 404 -1.40 -3.68 -18.74
C THR A 404 -1.16 -4.16 -20.17
N ARG A 405 -2.17 -4.13 -21.05
CA ARG A 405 -1.99 -4.45 -22.48
C ARG A 405 -1.05 -3.46 -23.14
N ASP A 406 -1.31 -2.16 -23.00
CA ASP A 406 -0.50 -1.12 -23.65
C ASP A 406 0.96 -1.19 -23.16
N ALA A 407 1.17 -1.50 -21.87
CA ALA A 407 2.49 -1.77 -21.31
C ALA A 407 3.18 -2.99 -21.95
N GLN A 408 2.44 -4.10 -22.12
CA GLN A 408 2.96 -5.30 -22.79
C GLN A 408 3.33 -5.01 -24.25
N ASP A 409 2.52 -4.24 -24.97
CA ASP A 409 2.78 -3.85 -26.36
C ASP A 409 4.10 -3.08 -26.48
N TYR A 410 4.34 -2.09 -25.60
CA TYR A 410 5.60 -1.36 -25.58
C TYR A 410 6.82 -2.25 -25.26
N ALA A 411 6.68 -3.17 -24.30
CA ALA A 411 7.75 -4.10 -23.95
C ALA A 411 8.06 -5.07 -25.11
N ASN A 412 7.03 -5.60 -25.77
CA ASN A 412 7.18 -6.46 -26.94
C ASN A 412 7.82 -5.72 -28.12
N LEU A 413 7.48 -4.45 -28.37
CA LEU A 413 8.14 -3.64 -29.41
C LEU A 413 9.65 -3.51 -29.20
N VAL A 414 10.12 -3.51 -27.95
CA VAL A 414 11.55 -3.49 -27.62
C VAL A 414 12.19 -4.85 -27.87
N ILE A 415 11.55 -5.92 -27.38
CA ILE A 415 12.03 -7.30 -27.59
C ILE A 415 12.13 -7.61 -29.09
N ASP A 416 11.09 -7.31 -29.86
CA ASP A 416 11.05 -7.54 -31.31
C ASP A 416 12.11 -6.74 -32.06
N ASP A 417 12.28 -5.46 -31.72
CA ASP A 417 13.30 -4.60 -32.33
C ASP A 417 14.71 -5.17 -32.12
N ILE A 418 15.01 -5.65 -30.91
CA ILE A 418 16.32 -6.23 -30.59
C ILE A 418 16.51 -7.59 -31.28
N ARG A 419 15.52 -8.49 -31.23
CA ARG A 419 15.58 -9.81 -31.88
C ARG A 419 15.75 -9.70 -33.39
N SER A 420 15.13 -8.70 -34.02
CA SER A 420 15.28 -8.46 -35.46
C SER A 420 16.71 -8.08 -35.86
N LYS A 421 17.50 -7.51 -34.95
CA LYS A 421 18.87 -7.02 -35.18
C LYS A 421 19.95 -8.04 -34.78
N ILE A 422 19.67 -8.95 -33.86
CA ILE A 422 20.64 -9.89 -33.31
C ILE A 422 20.32 -11.30 -33.78
N ALA A 423 21.01 -11.77 -34.83
CA ALA A 423 20.77 -13.09 -35.42
C ALA A 423 20.85 -14.25 -34.40
N GLY A 424 21.75 -14.14 -33.42
CA GLY A 424 21.88 -15.14 -32.35
C GLY A 424 20.67 -15.20 -31.40
N TRP A 425 19.85 -14.16 -31.31
CA TRP A 425 18.69 -14.07 -30.42
C TRP A 425 17.36 -14.29 -31.15
N GLN A 426 17.41 -14.75 -32.40
CA GLN A 426 16.22 -15.16 -33.15
C GLN A 426 15.73 -16.56 -32.75
N MET A 427 16.61 -17.37 -32.17
CA MET A 427 16.30 -18.65 -31.52
C MET A 427 15.68 -18.42 -30.13
N PRO A 428 15.14 -19.46 -29.46
CA PRO A 428 14.74 -19.33 -28.07
C PRO A 428 15.93 -18.89 -27.22
N ILE A 429 15.73 -17.85 -26.43
CA ILE A 429 16.70 -17.36 -25.45
C ILE A 429 16.02 -17.22 -24.09
N GLN A 430 16.82 -17.28 -23.04
CA GLN A 430 16.34 -17.05 -21.69
C GLN A 430 16.92 -15.77 -21.13
N VAL A 431 16.10 -15.07 -20.36
CA VAL A 431 16.50 -13.88 -19.63
C VAL A 431 16.39 -14.19 -18.15
N ASP A 432 17.53 -14.21 -17.47
CA ASP A 432 17.54 -14.31 -16.02
C ASP A 432 17.45 -12.89 -15.43
N CYS A 433 16.30 -12.58 -14.84
CA CYS A 433 16.06 -11.28 -14.24
C CYS A 433 16.79 -11.04 -12.92
N TYR A 434 17.28 -12.10 -12.27
CA TYR A 434 18.01 -12.01 -11.02
C TYR A 434 19.45 -11.54 -11.29
N ASP A 435 20.18 -12.23 -12.16
CA ASP A 435 21.53 -11.83 -12.57
C ASP A 435 21.56 -10.73 -13.65
N LYS A 436 20.41 -10.42 -14.26
CA LYS A 436 20.26 -9.49 -15.38
C LYS A 436 21.08 -9.89 -16.62
N ILE A 437 21.03 -11.17 -16.99
CA ILE A 437 21.78 -11.72 -18.13
C ILE A 437 20.86 -12.36 -19.17
N VAL A 438 21.35 -12.41 -20.42
CA VAL A 438 20.71 -13.14 -21.52
C VAL A 438 21.48 -14.42 -21.83
N ILE A 439 20.81 -15.56 -21.74
CA ILE A 439 21.36 -16.91 -21.96
C ILE A 439 20.93 -17.40 -23.35
N ASN A 440 21.91 -17.61 -24.22
CA ASN A 440 21.71 -18.00 -25.62
C ASN A 440 22.23 -19.42 -25.93
N GLN A 441 22.12 -20.34 -24.97
CA GLN A 441 22.54 -21.73 -25.16
C GLN A 441 21.39 -22.69 -24.84
N THR A 442 21.03 -23.53 -25.81
CA THR A 442 19.89 -24.46 -25.74
C THR A 442 20.01 -25.51 -24.63
N VAL A 443 21.21 -25.69 -24.04
CA VAL A 443 21.49 -26.72 -23.03
C VAL A 443 21.37 -26.20 -21.60
N ASP A 444 21.38 -24.88 -21.41
CA ASP A 444 21.37 -24.19 -20.10
C ASP A 444 20.09 -23.38 -19.87
N LEU A 445 19.05 -23.60 -20.69
CA LEU A 445 17.74 -23.07 -20.41
C LEU A 445 17.21 -23.73 -19.11
N THR A 446 16.66 -22.92 -18.21
CA THR A 446 15.96 -23.31 -17.02
C THR A 446 14.87 -24.30 -17.40
N ASN A 447 15.16 -25.56 -17.14
CA ASN A 447 14.24 -26.63 -17.44
C ASN A 447 13.30 -26.77 -16.25
N TYR A 448 12.09 -26.22 -16.39
CA TYR A 448 10.96 -26.65 -15.56
C TYR A 448 10.55 -28.04 -16.01
N THR A 449 11.12 -29.06 -15.38
CA THR A 449 10.84 -30.45 -15.77
C THR A 449 9.79 -31.02 -14.85
N VAL A 450 8.60 -31.30 -15.39
CA VAL A 450 7.59 -32.09 -14.68
C VAL A 450 8.04 -33.54 -14.67
N ILE A 451 8.46 -34.02 -13.50
CA ILE A 451 9.02 -35.38 -13.32
C ILE A 451 7.89 -36.39 -13.13
N ASP A 452 6.87 -36.01 -12.37
CA ASP A 452 5.76 -36.87 -12.01
C ASP A 452 4.49 -36.06 -11.79
N SER A 453 3.38 -36.48 -12.41
CA SER A 453 2.04 -35.88 -12.25
C SER A 453 1.10 -36.74 -11.41
N SER A 454 1.62 -37.82 -10.79
CA SER A 454 0.84 -38.76 -10.00
C SER A 454 0.78 -38.44 -8.50
N LEU A 455 1.46 -37.38 -8.05
CA LEU A 455 1.41 -36.92 -6.66
C LEU A 455 -0.03 -36.77 -6.17
N GLN A 456 -0.25 -37.22 -4.95
CA GLN A 456 -1.49 -37.06 -4.22
C GLN A 456 -1.29 -36.09 -3.06
N VAL A 457 -2.37 -35.52 -2.54
CA VAL A 457 -2.34 -34.66 -1.34
C VAL A 457 -1.68 -35.35 -0.15
N THR A 458 -1.83 -36.68 -0.04
CA THR A 458 -1.17 -37.47 1.01
C THR A 458 0.36 -37.41 0.94
N ASP A 459 0.92 -37.33 -0.27
CA ASP A 459 2.37 -37.24 -0.46
C ASP A 459 2.91 -35.89 0.04
N LEU A 460 2.12 -34.81 -0.16
CA LEU A 460 2.44 -33.49 0.39
C LEU A 460 2.46 -33.53 1.93
N LYS A 461 1.47 -34.17 2.55
CA LYS A 461 1.43 -34.35 4.01
C LYS A 461 2.64 -35.12 4.52
N GLU A 462 2.99 -36.23 3.88
CA GLU A 462 4.15 -37.04 4.27
C GLU A 462 5.47 -36.27 4.11
N LYS A 463 5.61 -35.49 3.03
CA LYS A 463 6.83 -34.73 2.77
C LYS A 463 6.94 -33.49 3.65
N TYR A 464 5.88 -32.70 3.79
CA TYR A 464 5.93 -31.37 4.39
C TYR A 464 5.39 -31.30 5.82
N GLY A 465 4.54 -32.23 6.22
CA GLY A 465 3.92 -32.26 7.55
C GLY A 465 2.60 -31.48 7.66
N PHE A 466 2.24 -30.66 6.67
CA PHE A 466 0.97 -29.93 6.66
C PHE A 466 -0.18 -30.74 6.05
N ASP A 467 -1.41 -30.40 6.46
CA ASP A 467 -2.64 -30.84 5.80
C ASP A 467 -3.14 -29.74 4.83
N LEU A 468 -3.35 -30.08 3.55
CA LEU A 468 -3.95 -29.17 2.59
C LEU A 468 -5.47 -29.37 2.57
N ASN A 469 -6.21 -28.34 2.96
CA ASN A 469 -7.66 -28.31 2.88
C ASN A 469 -8.10 -27.28 1.81
N ILE A 470 -9.00 -27.69 0.92
CA ILE A 470 -9.56 -26.84 -0.13
C ILE A 470 -11.06 -26.82 0.09
N ASP A 471 -11.58 -25.69 0.56
CA ASP A 471 -13.00 -25.51 0.88
C ASP A 471 -13.67 -24.50 -0.06
N TYR A 472 -14.94 -24.74 -0.37
CA TYR A 472 -15.78 -23.96 -1.28
C TYR A 472 -17.24 -23.99 -0.82
N SER A 473 -17.82 -22.81 -0.57
CA SER A 473 -19.12 -22.67 0.11
C SER A 473 -20.36 -22.94 -0.77
N ALA A 474 -20.20 -23.28 -2.05
CA ALA A 474 -21.30 -23.70 -2.92
C ALA A 474 -21.21 -25.21 -3.18
N GLU A 475 -22.18 -25.99 -2.68
CA GLU A 475 -22.31 -27.46 -2.78
C GLU A 475 -22.17 -28.06 -4.21
N SER A 476 -21.98 -27.24 -5.25
CA SER A 476 -21.90 -27.64 -6.65
C SER A 476 -20.61 -27.25 -7.40
N LEU A 477 -19.57 -26.73 -6.74
CA LEU A 477 -18.33 -26.32 -7.42
C LEU A 477 -17.10 -27.04 -6.86
N CYS A 478 -16.87 -28.29 -7.28
CA CYS A 478 -15.56 -28.90 -7.11
C CYS A 478 -14.51 -28.09 -7.90
N PRO A 479 -13.25 -27.95 -7.44
CA PRO A 479 -12.16 -27.53 -8.32
C PRO A 479 -12.20 -28.41 -9.57
N HIS A 480 -12.28 -27.79 -10.74
CA HIS A 480 -12.50 -28.56 -11.96
C HIS A 480 -11.25 -29.31 -12.40
N ASN A 481 -10.07 -28.89 -11.90
CA ASN A 481 -8.85 -29.67 -11.90
C ASN A 481 -7.98 -29.25 -10.70
N SER A 482 -7.49 -30.25 -9.96
CA SER A 482 -6.33 -30.09 -9.08
C SER A 482 -5.23 -30.98 -9.62
N SER A 483 -4.05 -30.43 -9.84
CA SER A 483 -2.87 -31.20 -10.22
C SER A 483 -1.74 -30.96 -9.24
N TYR A 484 -1.10 -32.03 -8.83
CA TYR A 484 0.08 -32.01 -7.97
C TYR A 484 1.22 -32.59 -8.80
N THR A 485 2.31 -31.84 -8.93
CA THR A 485 3.42 -32.22 -9.81
C THR A 485 4.76 -32.06 -9.12
N ASN A 486 5.60 -33.10 -9.22
CA ASN A 486 7.01 -33.01 -8.87
C ASN A 486 7.70 -32.24 -9.97
N VAL A 487 8.43 -31.20 -9.59
CA VAL A 487 9.11 -30.32 -10.50
C VAL A 487 10.53 -30.16 -10.02
N THR A 488 11.48 -30.30 -10.95
CA THR A 488 12.83 -29.79 -10.71
C THR A 488 12.97 -28.48 -11.45
N LEU A 489 13.36 -27.45 -10.71
CA LEU A 489 13.75 -26.15 -11.27
C LEU A 489 15.28 -26.05 -11.23
N ALA A 490 15.89 -25.93 -12.39
CA ALA A 490 17.32 -25.65 -12.52
C ALA A 490 17.53 -24.21 -13.00
N THR A 491 18.30 -23.40 -12.28
CA THR A 491 18.60 -22.02 -12.68
C THR A 491 20.06 -21.67 -12.39
N TYR A 492 20.57 -20.60 -12.97
CA TYR A 492 21.92 -20.11 -12.74
C TYR A 492 21.86 -18.74 -12.09
N ILE A 493 22.60 -18.55 -11.00
CA ILE A 493 22.68 -17.29 -10.25
C ILE A 493 24.13 -17.01 -9.90
N GLY A 494 24.65 -15.82 -10.21
CA GLY A 494 26.06 -15.50 -10.17
C GLY A 494 26.92 -16.49 -10.97
N GLY A 495 26.36 -17.13 -12.01
CA GLY A 495 27.00 -18.22 -12.75
C GLY A 495 27.11 -19.55 -11.99
N ILE A 496 26.50 -19.67 -10.82
CA ILE A 496 26.40 -20.92 -10.04
C ILE A 496 25.07 -21.59 -10.39
N LYS A 497 25.10 -22.89 -10.69
CA LYS A 497 23.89 -23.67 -10.92
C LYS A 497 23.19 -24.01 -9.60
N TYR A 498 21.92 -23.68 -9.50
CA TYR A 498 21.01 -24.09 -8.44
C TYR A 498 20.02 -25.10 -9.02
N GLU A 499 19.80 -26.21 -8.30
CA GLU A 499 18.79 -27.20 -8.63
C GLU A 499 17.87 -27.36 -7.41
N PHE A 500 16.58 -27.10 -7.62
CA PHE A 500 15.56 -27.17 -6.58
C PHE A 500 14.59 -28.31 -6.92
N ASP A 501 14.46 -29.26 -6.00
CA ASP A 501 13.42 -30.28 -6.04
C ASP A 501 12.20 -29.79 -5.27
N LEU A 502 11.13 -29.47 -5.99
CA LEU A 502 9.94 -28.79 -5.46
C LEU A 502 8.65 -29.48 -5.92
N GLU A 503 7.55 -29.16 -5.25
CA GLU A 503 6.22 -29.60 -5.65
C GLU A 503 5.40 -28.39 -6.05
N SER A 504 4.80 -28.45 -7.24
CA SER A 504 3.81 -27.47 -7.68
C SER A 504 2.40 -28.01 -7.41
N ILE A 505 1.58 -27.18 -6.78
CA ILE A 505 0.16 -27.39 -6.54
C ILE A 505 -0.56 -26.41 -7.46
N SER A 506 -1.23 -26.91 -8.50
CA SER A 506 -2.07 -26.09 -9.37
C SER A 506 -3.54 -26.39 -9.13
N LEU A 507 -4.31 -25.34 -8.84
CA LEU A 507 -5.73 -25.41 -8.54
C LEU A 507 -6.50 -24.54 -9.52
N GLU A 508 -7.51 -25.12 -10.16
CA GLU A 508 -8.34 -24.44 -11.16
C GLU A 508 -9.78 -24.40 -10.66
N PHE A 509 -10.32 -23.18 -10.51
CA PHE A 509 -11.69 -22.98 -10.08
C PHE A 509 -12.50 -22.31 -11.18
N LEU A 510 -13.71 -22.82 -11.39
CA LEU A 510 -14.67 -22.17 -12.29
C LEU A 510 -15.30 -20.96 -11.62
N SER A 511 -15.47 -19.92 -12.41
CA SER A 511 -16.07 -18.67 -11.97
C SER A 511 -17.51 -18.53 -12.43
N ARG A 512 -18.14 -17.43 -12.01
CA ARG A 512 -19.48 -17.05 -12.45
C ARG A 512 -19.62 -16.96 -13.98
N ARG A 513 -18.59 -16.49 -14.69
CA ARG A 513 -18.62 -16.34 -16.16
C ARG A 513 -18.09 -17.56 -16.92
N GLY A 514 -17.37 -18.47 -16.26
CA GLY A 514 -16.85 -19.69 -16.87
C GLY A 514 -15.81 -19.45 -17.97
N LYS A 515 -15.05 -18.34 -17.91
CA LYS A 515 -14.08 -17.94 -18.96
C LYS A 515 -12.68 -17.79 -18.37
N TYR A 516 -11.69 -18.37 -19.05
CA TYR A 516 -10.28 -18.06 -18.83
C TYR A 516 -9.92 -16.73 -19.48
N ILE A 517 -9.46 -15.80 -18.64
CA ILE A 517 -8.65 -14.66 -19.09
C ILE A 517 -7.21 -15.05 -18.80
N ASN A 518 -6.38 -15.15 -19.84
CA ASN A 518 -4.94 -15.27 -19.64
C ASN A 518 -4.31 -13.85 -19.63
N ASN A 519 -3.05 -13.78 -19.19
CA ASN A 519 -2.34 -12.51 -19.06
C ASN A 519 -2.08 -11.80 -20.41
N THR A 520 -2.25 -12.50 -21.53
CA THR A 520 -1.95 -12.02 -22.89
C THR A 520 -3.19 -11.74 -23.76
N GLN A 521 -4.42 -11.94 -23.24
CA GLN A 521 -5.63 -11.73 -24.03
C GLN A 521 -5.88 -10.23 -24.30
N ASP A 522 -6.12 -9.91 -25.58
CA ASP A 522 -6.35 -8.55 -26.10
C ASP A 522 -7.67 -7.91 -25.66
N SER A 523 -8.67 -8.72 -25.27
CA SER A 523 -9.96 -8.21 -24.82
C SER A 523 -10.69 -9.13 -23.85
N ILE A 524 -11.22 -8.50 -22.80
CA ILE A 524 -12.23 -9.11 -21.96
C ILE A 524 -13.58 -8.85 -22.65
N GLY A 525 -13.88 -9.68 -23.65
CA GLY A 525 -15.17 -9.60 -24.36
C GLY A 525 -16.34 -9.57 -23.38
N VAL A 526 -17.36 -8.77 -23.68
CA VAL A 526 -18.61 -8.70 -22.91
C VAL A 526 -19.32 -10.05 -23.04
N VAL A 527 -19.27 -10.89 -22.00
CA VAL A 527 -19.96 -12.19 -22.04
C VAL A 527 -21.24 -12.09 -21.23
N ASN A 528 -22.35 -12.22 -21.94
CA ASN A 528 -23.67 -12.36 -21.37
C ASN A 528 -23.93 -13.85 -21.12
N ASN A 529 -23.33 -14.41 -20.06
CA ASN A 529 -23.58 -15.80 -19.64
C ASN A 529 -24.30 -15.83 -18.31
N ASN A 530 -25.63 -15.89 -18.37
CA ASN A 530 -26.40 -16.54 -17.33
C ASN A 530 -26.09 -18.05 -17.37
N ALA A 531 -25.74 -18.63 -16.21
CA ALA A 531 -25.86 -20.06 -15.86
C ALA A 531 -24.61 -20.95 -15.68
N ALA A 532 -23.41 -20.45 -15.32
CA ALA A 532 -22.37 -21.36 -14.79
C ALA A 532 -22.59 -21.69 -13.30
N CYS A 533 -22.86 -20.68 -12.46
CA CYS A 533 -22.97 -20.84 -11.00
C CYS A 533 -24.33 -20.40 -10.41
N ASN A 534 -25.42 -20.40 -11.19
CA ASN A 534 -26.74 -19.85 -10.78
C ASN A 534 -26.68 -18.40 -10.23
N GLY A 535 -25.60 -17.65 -10.47
CA GLY A 535 -25.38 -16.32 -9.93
C GLY A 535 -25.01 -16.27 -8.45
N GLN A 536 -24.65 -17.39 -7.82
CA GLN A 536 -24.15 -17.41 -6.44
C GLN A 536 -22.70 -16.93 -6.39
N THR A 537 -22.39 -16.12 -5.38
CA THR A 537 -21.01 -15.76 -5.03
C THR A 537 -20.30 -17.00 -4.52
N THR A 538 -19.02 -17.15 -4.91
CA THR A 538 -18.18 -18.27 -4.48
C THR A 538 -17.11 -17.74 -3.55
N GLU A 539 -16.99 -18.38 -2.38
CA GLU A 539 -15.83 -18.21 -1.51
C GLU A 539 -14.90 -19.40 -1.72
N GLN A 540 -13.60 -19.13 -1.75
CA GLN A 540 -12.56 -20.12 -1.96
C GLN A 540 -11.56 -20.01 -0.84
N HIS A 541 -11.27 -21.15 -0.21
CA HIS A 541 -10.27 -21.27 0.82
C HIS A 541 -9.27 -22.33 0.40
N ILE A 542 -7.99 -21.96 0.36
CA ILE A 542 -6.88 -22.90 0.16
C ILE A 542 -6.05 -22.81 1.43
N ILE A 543 -6.25 -23.78 2.32
CA ILE A 543 -5.79 -23.74 3.70
C ILE A 543 -4.64 -24.74 3.88
N PHE A 544 -3.50 -24.26 4.33
CA PHE A 544 -2.36 -25.08 4.73
C PHE A 544 -2.34 -25.19 6.26
N MET A 545 -2.87 -26.30 6.77
CA MET A 545 -3.01 -26.58 8.20
C MET A 545 -1.69 -27.11 8.78
N ASP A 546 -1.09 -26.38 9.72
CA ASP A 546 0.16 -26.73 10.41
C ASP A 546 0.36 -25.81 11.64
N ASN A 547 1.42 -25.99 12.42
CA ASN A 547 1.81 -24.99 13.42
C ASN A 547 2.43 -23.77 12.73
N TRP A 548 1.67 -22.67 12.68
CA TRP A 548 2.07 -21.37 12.16
C TRP A 548 2.17 -20.32 13.28
N GLU A 549 2.46 -20.72 14.53
CA GLU A 549 2.75 -19.76 15.60
C GLU A 549 3.89 -18.80 15.21
N LYS A 550 4.81 -19.25 14.37
CA LYS A 550 5.85 -18.41 13.77
C LYS A 550 5.80 -18.52 12.26
N VAL A 551 6.00 -17.40 11.59
CA VAL A 551 6.13 -17.35 10.13
C VAL A 551 7.23 -16.39 9.74
N TYR A 552 8.08 -16.81 8.79
CA TYR A 552 8.94 -15.91 8.05
C TYR A 552 8.22 -15.49 6.78
N TYR A 553 8.20 -14.19 6.50
CA TYR A 553 7.68 -13.65 5.23
C TYR A 553 8.57 -12.51 4.75
N SER A 554 8.39 -12.06 3.51
CA SER A 554 9.08 -10.87 2.99
C SER A 554 8.13 -9.68 2.92
N PRO A 555 8.42 -8.60 3.66
CA PRO A 555 7.69 -7.34 3.56
C PRO A 555 7.80 -6.72 2.17
N SER A 556 6.75 -6.04 1.70
CA SER A 556 6.76 -5.25 0.47
C SER A 556 7.76 -4.11 0.59
N LEU A 557 8.47 -3.80 -0.50
CA LEU A 557 9.69 -2.98 -0.55
C LEU A 557 10.96 -3.65 -0.02
N ALA A 558 10.85 -4.84 0.59
CA ALA A 558 11.97 -5.57 1.16
C ALA A 558 11.98 -7.03 0.73
N GLU A 559 11.70 -7.29 -0.56
CA GLU A 559 11.64 -8.64 -1.12
C GLU A 559 12.96 -9.41 -0.97
N ASN A 560 14.08 -8.70 -0.78
CA ASN A 560 15.40 -9.28 -0.53
C ASN A 560 15.72 -9.52 0.95
N THR A 561 14.75 -9.36 1.86
CA THR A 561 14.90 -9.74 3.27
C THR A 561 13.69 -10.52 3.78
N THR A 562 13.85 -11.14 4.95
CA THR A 562 12.76 -11.86 5.63
C THR A 562 12.53 -11.28 7.02
N GLN A 563 11.26 -11.23 7.44
CA GLN A 563 10.84 -10.85 8.78
C GLN A 563 10.18 -12.05 9.47
N LEU A 564 10.69 -12.41 10.66
CA LEU A 564 10.01 -13.36 11.53
C LEU A 564 8.88 -12.66 12.29
N LEU A 565 7.70 -13.25 12.23
CA LEU A 565 6.54 -12.84 13.01
C LEU A 565 6.15 -13.97 13.98
N THR A 566 5.74 -13.61 15.19
CA THR A 566 5.18 -14.55 16.18
C THR A 566 3.71 -14.19 16.42
N ARG A 567 2.81 -15.17 16.29
CA ARG A 567 1.36 -14.96 16.31
C ARG A 567 0.90 -14.31 17.61
N SER A 568 1.50 -14.68 18.75
CA SER A 568 1.22 -14.09 20.07
C SER A 568 1.45 -12.57 20.16
N ASP A 569 2.28 -12.00 19.27
CA ASP A 569 2.56 -10.55 19.27
C ASP A 569 1.40 -9.75 18.64
N TYR A 570 0.50 -10.41 17.92
CA TYR A 570 -0.61 -9.81 17.20
C TYR A 570 -1.93 -10.29 17.80
N THR A 571 -2.62 -9.40 18.49
CA THR A 571 -3.94 -9.67 19.09
C THR A 571 -4.85 -8.51 18.75
N HIS A 572 -6.17 -8.73 18.71
CA HIS A 572 -7.11 -7.64 18.50
C HIS A 572 -7.90 -7.37 19.78
N PRO A 573 -7.93 -6.12 20.28
CA PRO A 573 -8.53 -5.81 21.57
C PRO A 573 -10.05 -6.01 21.62
N MET A 574 -10.72 -6.08 20.47
CA MET A 574 -12.20 -6.18 20.37
C MET A 574 -12.71 -7.58 19.98
N VAL A 575 -11.82 -8.55 19.73
CA VAL A 575 -12.21 -9.92 19.40
C VAL A 575 -12.00 -10.78 20.64
N GLU A 576 -13.09 -11.16 21.32
CA GLU A 576 -13.01 -12.04 22.50
C GLU A 576 -12.70 -13.47 22.06
N GLY A 577 -11.50 -13.95 22.40
CA GLY A 577 -10.97 -15.22 21.91
C GLY A 577 -10.11 -14.98 20.66
N ASN A 578 -8.86 -15.45 20.66
CA ASN A 578 -7.93 -15.28 19.54
C ASN A 578 -8.38 -16.01 18.24
N GLU A 579 -9.52 -16.68 18.24
CA GLU A 579 -9.95 -17.60 17.18
C GLU A 579 -10.43 -16.89 15.90
N ASP A 580 -10.79 -15.60 15.96
CA ASP A 580 -11.32 -14.85 14.80
C ASP A 580 -10.43 -13.68 14.32
N TYR A 581 -9.26 -13.45 14.93
CA TYR A 581 -8.40 -12.31 14.55
C TYR A 581 -7.35 -12.70 13.51
N ILE A 582 -7.54 -12.26 12.28
CA ILE A 582 -6.64 -12.57 11.17
C ILE A 582 -5.49 -11.55 11.07
N VAL A 583 -4.26 -12.03 10.89
CA VAL A 583 -3.14 -11.20 10.44
C VAL A 583 -2.98 -11.35 8.92
N PRO A 584 -3.23 -10.32 8.13
CA PRO A 584 -3.02 -10.37 6.68
C PRO A 584 -1.53 -10.27 6.34
N LEU A 585 -1.07 -11.02 5.34
CA LEU A 585 0.25 -10.82 4.75
C LEU A 585 0.11 -10.69 3.23
N PRO A 586 0.41 -9.51 2.65
CA PRO A 586 0.43 -9.28 1.21
C PRO A 586 1.28 -10.19 0.35
N ILE A 587 2.43 -10.64 0.87
CA ILE A 587 3.40 -11.51 0.19
C ILE A 587 3.72 -11.08 -1.25
N SER A 588 4.29 -9.89 -1.44
CA SER A 588 4.64 -9.35 -2.78
C SER A 588 5.66 -10.23 -3.56
N ASN A 589 6.47 -11.05 -2.89
CA ASN A 589 7.29 -12.08 -3.54
C ASN A 589 6.73 -13.50 -3.40
N GLY A 590 5.51 -13.63 -2.88
CA GLY A 590 4.78 -14.87 -2.67
C GLY A 590 5.26 -15.72 -1.49
N PHE A 591 6.19 -15.21 -0.66
CA PHE A 591 6.96 -16.03 0.27
C PHE A 591 6.36 -16.17 1.67
N LEU A 592 6.15 -17.42 2.10
CA LEU A 592 5.94 -17.82 3.50
C LEU A 592 6.86 -18.99 3.84
N TYR A 593 7.50 -18.97 5.01
CA TYR A 593 8.34 -20.07 5.48
C TYR A 593 8.00 -20.46 6.92
N ASN A 594 7.81 -21.77 7.09
CA ASN A 594 7.55 -22.44 8.36
C ASN A 594 8.87 -23.02 8.90
N GLU A 595 9.39 -22.44 9.98
CA GLU A 595 10.64 -22.87 10.60
C GLU A 595 10.52 -24.22 11.32
N ASP A 596 9.34 -24.53 11.89
CA ASP A 596 9.16 -25.75 12.69
C ASP A 596 9.31 -27.01 11.82
N ASN A 597 8.85 -26.95 10.57
CA ASN A 597 8.90 -28.07 9.61
C ASN A 597 9.89 -27.85 8.45
N ASN A 598 10.58 -26.72 8.41
CA ASN A 598 11.58 -26.33 7.40
C ASN A 598 11.07 -26.41 5.96
N TYR A 599 9.95 -25.73 5.68
CA TYR A 599 9.43 -25.61 4.32
C TYR A 599 8.90 -24.22 4.03
N ALA A 600 8.85 -23.88 2.75
CA ALA A 600 8.17 -22.71 2.23
C ALA A 600 6.94 -23.07 1.41
N ILE A 601 5.98 -22.14 1.42
CA ILE A 601 4.91 -22.02 0.45
C ILE A 601 5.18 -20.74 -0.33
N ILE A 602 5.30 -20.86 -1.65
CA ILE A 602 5.57 -19.74 -2.55
C ILE A 602 4.42 -19.63 -3.54
N THR A 603 3.66 -18.54 -3.52
CA THR A 603 2.62 -18.30 -4.54
C THR A 603 3.25 -17.83 -5.85
N ASN A 604 2.79 -18.34 -6.99
CA ASN A 604 3.14 -17.74 -8.28
C ASN A 604 2.22 -16.55 -8.56
N ASN A 605 2.71 -15.35 -8.27
CA ASN A 605 1.94 -14.12 -8.38
C ASN A 605 1.59 -13.78 -9.83
N THR A 606 2.25 -14.36 -10.84
CA THR A 606 1.83 -14.20 -12.25
C THR A 606 0.62 -15.04 -12.64
N MET A 607 0.28 -16.05 -11.85
CA MET A 607 -0.91 -16.90 -12.07
C MET A 607 -2.12 -16.34 -11.35
N ARG A 608 -1.95 -16.00 -10.08
CA ARG A 608 -2.95 -15.34 -9.24
C ARG A 608 -2.26 -14.71 -8.04
N HIS A 609 -2.53 -13.44 -7.76
CA HIS A 609 -1.90 -12.75 -6.64
C HIS A 609 -2.94 -12.30 -5.62
N ILE A 610 -2.92 -12.94 -4.46
CA ILE A 610 -3.83 -12.71 -3.33
C ILE A 610 -3.04 -12.60 -2.03
N SER A 611 -3.55 -11.84 -1.06
CA SER A 611 -2.99 -11.82 0.29
C SER A 611 -3.34 -13.11 1.03
N VAL A 612 -2.55 -13.44 2.05
CA VAL A 612 -2.78 -14.62 2.89
C VAL A 612 -3.30 -14.22 4.27
N LYS A 613 -4.26 -14.97 4.78
CA LYS A 613 -4.70 -14.91 6.17
C LYS A 613 -3.78 -15.79 7.00
N TRP A 614 -3.03 -15.19 7.92
CA TRP A 614 -2.17 -15.92 8.83
C TRP A 614 -2.84 -16.11 10.20
N GLU A 615 -2.96 -17.37 10.60
CA GLU A 615 -3.45 -17.80 11.90
C GLU A 615 -2.44 -18.71 12.60
N GLN A 616 -2.69 -19.01 13.88
CA GLN A 616 -1.77 -19.86 14.66
C GLN A 616 -1.62 -21.27 14.08
N ASN A 617 -2.70 -21.85 13.57
CA ASN A 617 -2.76 -23.28 13.18
C ASN A 617 -2.92 -23.48 11.67
N TYR A 618 -2.90 -22.40 10.88
CA TYR A 618 -3.00 -22.46 9.44
C TYR A 618 -2.63 -21.13 8.79
N VAL A 619 -2.37 -21.20 7.49
CA VAL A 619 -2.45 -20.06 6.58
C VAL A 619 -3.56 -20.33 5.56
N ASP A 620 -4.40 -19.33 5.29
CA ASP A 620 -5.56 -19.43 4.40
C ASP A 620 -5.46 -18.41 3.27
N PHE A 621 -5.35 -18.93 2.05
CA PHE A 621 -5.44 -18.16 0.82
C PHE A 621 -6.91 -18.06 0.45
N TYR A 622 -7.49 -16.92 0.81
CA TYR A 622 -8.91 -16.67 0.73
C TYR A 622 -9.26 -15.71 -0.39
N GLU A 623 -10.26 -16.07 -1.18
CA GLU A 623 -10.80 -15.17 -2.18
C GLU A 623 -12.32 -15.32 -2.32
N THR A 624 -12.98 -14.23 -2.69
CA THR A 624 -14.43 -14.20 -2.90
C THR A 624 -14.78 -13.57 -4.22
N GLU A 625 -15.95 -13.92 -4.74
CA GLU A 625 -16.57 -13.26 -5.89
C GLU A 625 -15.79 -13.39 -7.20
N LEU A 626 -15.33 -14.61 -7.50
CA LEU A 626 -14.67 -14.89 -8.76
C LEU A 626 -15.56 -14.61 -9.97
N GLU A 627 -15.19 -13.60 -10.74
CA GLU A 627 -15.84 -13.29 -12.01
C GLU A 627 -15.25 -14.13 -13.16
N TYR A 628 -13.94 -14.44 -13.17
CA TYR A 628 -13.27 -15.23 -14.21
C TYR A 628 -12.62 -16.49 -13.65
N ASN A 629 -12.48 -17.52 -14.49
CA ASN A 629 -11.91 -18.78 -14.03
C ASN A 629 -10.52 -18.50 -13.48
N SER A 630 -10.29 -18.95 -12.25
CA SER A 630 -9.05 -18.70 -11.55
C SER A 630 -8.15 -19.92 -11.63
N ARG A 631 -6.85 -19.65 -11.76
CA ARG A 631 -5.81 -20.67 -11.63
C ARG A 631 -4.82 -20.19 -10.59
N TYR A 632 -4.68 -20.96 -9.52
CA TYR A 632 -3.67 -20.75 -8.50
C TYR A 632 -2.51 -21.70 -8.76
N GLU A 633 -1.32 -21.26 -8.42
CA GLU A 633 -0.15 -22.10 -8.40
C GLU A 633 0.66 -21.79 -7.13
N PHE A 634 0.93 -22.84 -6.35
CA PHE A 634 1.75 -22.79 -5.16
C PHE A 634 2.96 -23.71 -5.38
N ILE A 635 4.13 -23.20 -5.05
CA ILE A 635 5.38 -23.93 -5.07
C ILE A 635 5.74 -24.24 -3.62
N CYS A 636 5.72 -25.51 -3.27
CA CYS A 636 6.18 -26.01 -1.99
C CYS A 636 7.64 -26.42 -2.10
N PHE A 637 8.47 -25.99 -1.16
CA PHE A 637 9.89 -26.29 -1.13
C PHE A 637 10.34 -26.67 0.27
N LYS A 638 11.03 -27.80 0.41
CA LYS A 638 11.58 -28.28 1.68
C LYS A 638 13.09 -28.04 1.69
N GLY A 639 13.55 -27.15 2.56
CA GLY A 639 14.93 -26.70 2.58
C GLY A 639 15.17 -25.64 3.65
N ASN A 640 16.28 -24.93 3.57
CA ASN A 640 16.57 -23.86 4.51
C ASN A 640 15.93 -22.51 4.07
N LEU A 641 15.82 -21.58 5.03
CA LEU A 641 15.18 -20.27 4.81
C LEU A 641 15.82 -19.47 3.66
N GLU A 642 17.14 -19.48 3.53
CA GLU A 642 17.89 -18.69 2.53
C GLU A 642 17.61 -19.21 1.11
N GLU A 643 17.67 -20.53 0.91
CA GLU A 643 17.33 -21.17 -0.37
C GLU A 643 15.87 -20.95 -0.76
N ALA A 644 14.96 -21.08 0.22
CA ALA A 644 13.54 -20.90 -0.01
C ALA A 644 13.20 -19.44 -0.39
N HIS A 645 13.84 -18.48 0.26
CA HIS A 645 13.67 -17.06 0.00
C HIS A 645 14.25 -16.67 -1.36
N LEU A 646 15.43 -17.18 -1.70
CA LEU A 646 16.03 -17.05 -3.03
C LEU A 646 15.10 -17.59 -4.12
N LEU A 647 14.54 -18.79 -3.92
CA LEU A 647 13.58 -19.40 -4.83
C LEU A 647 12.35 -18.51 -5.05
N ALA A 648 11.79 -17.93 -3.99
CA ALA A 648 10.65 -17.00 -4.10
C ALA A 648 10.99 -15.75 -4.93
N ASN A 649 12.21 -15.22 -4.76
CA ASN A 649 12.69 -14.08 -5.53
C ASN A 649 12.86 -14.40 -7.02
N ILE A 650 13.26 -15.63 -7.37
CA ILE A 650 13.38 -16.09 -8.76
C ILE A 650 12.04 -16.44 -9.39
N ILE A 651 10.99 -16.69 -8.60
CA ILE A 651 9.65 -16.96 -9.13
C ILE A 651 8.92 -15.65 -9.44
N ASN A 652 9.00 -14.67 -8.53
CA ASN A 652 8.12 -13.50 -8.56
C ASN A 652 8.87 -12.18 -8.89
N PRO A 653 9.68 -11.58 -8.00
CA PRO A 653 10.39 -10.33 -8.29
C PRO A 653 11.35 -10.35 -9.47
N TYR A 654 12.06 -11.46 -9.68
CA TYR A 654 13.16 -11.61 -10.62
C TYR A 654 13.04 -12.93 -11.40
N PRO A 655 11.99 -13.08 -12.22
CA PRO A 655 11.73 -14.31 -12.94
C PRO A 655 12.84 -14.67 -13.93
N THR A 656 12.98 -15.97 -14.15
CA THR A 656 13.55 -16.44 -15.40
C THR A 656 12.47 -16.41 -16.49
N TRP A 657 12.76 -15.75 -17.62
CA TRP A 657 11.82 -15.61 -18.73
C TRP A 657 12.36 -16.29 -19.99
N GLU A 658 11.59 -17.23 -20.54
CA GLU A 658 11.88 -17.83 -21.84
C GLU A 658 11.20 -17.02 -22.94
N MET A 659 12.01 -16.57 -23.91
CA MET A 659 11.51 -15.90 -25.10
C MET A 659 11.58 -16.86 -26.27
N GLU A 660 10.42 -17.36 -26.69
CA GLU A 660 10.23 -18.28 -27.81
C GLU A 660 10.86 -17.78 -29.12
N ALA A 661 11.11 -18.71 -30.06
CA ALA A 661 11.60 -18.37 -31.40
C ALA A 661 10.60 -17.49 -32.18
N TYR A 662 11.12 -16.63 -33.06
CA TYR A 662 10.32 -15.75 -33.93
C TYR A 662 9.72 -16.48 -35.13
#